data_AF-A0A2V9QTJ6-F1
#
_entry.id   AF-A0A2V9QTJ6-F1
#
_cell.length_a   1.000
_cell.length_b   1.000
_cell.length_c   1.000
_cell.angle_alpha   90.00
_cell.angle_beta   90.00
_cell.angle_gamma   90.00
#
_symmetry.space_group_name_H-M   'P 1'
#
loop_
_entity.id
_entity.type
_entity.pdbx_description
1 polymer ?
#
loop_
_entity_poly.entity_id
_entity_poly.type
_entity_poly.pdbx_seq_one_letter_code
_entity_poly.pdbx_strand_id
1 'polypeptide(L)'
;MQAPTTISLSYPALSLAAADFSGDGVIDLTVLRVNFYGFPSTTLLSAAVSVLLGNGNGTFQAPQSVSVPATASELVVGDFNNDGHFDFATANQKSISILIGNGDGTLQSPSTLAVAAGALGVADFNGDGRLDIACSSNGGSAVSMLLGNGDGTFQSPANFSVGGSIGGSTGTALELSDLNGDGKADVMVTSNFGTGGTMVAVLLGNGAGGLGAPAFFPVSTFTQEGIAVDVNGDGKPDLVTANNVTLSVLIGNGDGTFISAKGASNAFSAAGASIVAADFNGDGIADLVIGGNVGTAVQLGAANGSFTQSFTDGAFGAPYILAVADFNKDGKQDIIGGNGSGVFCWLGNGDGTFKTGLSISTQPAFFIAIGDLNLDGKPDVVAVTGAGTVVDLGNGDGTFQTGLVVSSSQSSVAIGDFNGDGKPDLVIANDSGSAQFLAGNSDGTFQAPVAIPSIPAGNLPVLKTGDFNNDGKLDLAFFVPPAPDPPTVGVALGNANGTFQSGFTMSPPGPPVSMLVLDVNVDGNLDLVTANENDYNVSVFLGKGDGTLRTGQYFGTGPHGGGRANVDNTSTASDFNGDGLPDLAVIAPIAPSPWLLFQTGTNSGFSLITTSAASDTVAAGATATYNLAIAPSGGFSGTVSVSCTGIPTAEITCTVTPGTVSFSGSSTSPASLTLTVATAKRTMDAVAGAKSQYPPFSILWLGCWFSVATALVFFSKKNRLAPRSVAFAAGLVFTLALCLTGCGSGSSGGTGGTPAGTYSISVTAAAQGITRTSNLTLVVQ
;
A
#
# COMPACT_ATOMS: atom_id res chain seq x y z
N MET A 1 -1.76 -9.43 -20.87
CA MET A 1 -2.46 -8.13 -20.90
C MET A 1 -3.45 -8.08 -22.04
N GLN A 2 -4.73 -7.87 -21.73
CA GLN A 2 -5.71 -7.46 -22.73
C GLN A 2 -5.46 -5.99 -23.10
N ALA A 3 -5.89 -5.55 -24.28
CA ALA A 3 -5.87 -4.12 -24.59
C ALA A 3 -6.51 -3.33 -23.43
N PRO A 4 -6.03 -2.12 -23.09
CA PRO A 4 -6.71 -1.29 -22.13
C PRO A 4 -8.18 -1.26 -22.45
N THR A 5 -9.00 -1.64 -21.48
CA THR A 5 -10.38 -1.24 -21.53
C THR A 5 -10.38 0.25 -21.20
N THR A 6 -10.30 1.08 -22.24
CA THR A 6 -10.57 2.51 -22.09
C THR A 6 -12.01 2.62 -21.66
N ILE A 7 -12.21 2.98 -20.41
CA ILE A 7 -13.53 3.33 -19.95
C ILE A 7 -13.81 4.72 -20.50
N SER A 8 -14.53 4.78 -21.60
CA SER A 8 -14.98 6.05 -22.17
C SER A 8 -15.96 6.70 -21.20
N LEU A 9 -15.46 7.65 -20.42
CA LEU A 9 -16.28 8.52 -19.60
C LEU A 9 -16.51 9.83 -20.35
N SER A 10 -17.63 10.48 -20.08
CA SER A 10 -17.95 11.75 -20.74
C SER A 10 -17.10 12.93 -20.25
N TYR A 11 -16.41 12.81 -19.10
CA TYR A 11 -15.67 13.89 -18.41
C TYR A 11 -14.51 13.37 -17.53
N PRO A 12 -13.47 14.20 -17.25
CA PRO A 12 -12.27 13.80 -16.48
C PRO A 12 -12.58 13.20 -15.11
N ALA A 13 -11.81 12.18 -14.74
CA ALA A 13 -11.83 11.59 -13.41
C ALA A 13 -10.89 12.36 -12.47
N LEU A 14 -11.38 12.73 -11.30
CA LEU A 14 -10.59 13.37 -10.24
C LEU A 14 -10.08 12.38 -9.19
N SER A 15 -10.78 11.27 -9.00
CA SER A 15 -10.44 10.22 -8.03
C SER A 15 -10.99 8.87 -8.50
N LEU A 16 -10.37 7.78 -8.05
CA LEU A 16 -10.79 6.41 -8.30
C LEU A 16 -10.71 5.55 -7.04
N ALA A 17 -11.50 4.47 -7.03
CA ALA A 17 -11.44 3.41 -6.04
C ALA A 17 -11.79 2.06 -6.70
N ALA A 18 -11.26 0.97 -6.14
CA ALA A 18 -11.42 -0.39 -6.63
C ALA A 18 -11.89 -1.33 -5.50
N ALA A 19 -13.01 -2.00 -5.69
CA ALA A 19 -13.57 -3.01 -4.77
C ALA A 19 -14.68 -3.79 -5.47
N ASP A 20 -15.14 -4.90 -4.91
CA ASP A 20 -16.34 -5.62 -5.40
C ASP A 20 -17.61 -4.89 -4.94
N PHE A 21 -18.07 -3.91 -5.74
CA PHE A 21 -19.25 -3.07 -5.45
C PHE A 21 -20.58 -3.82 -5.68
N SER A 22 -20.53 -4.96 -6.36
CA SER A 22 -21.69 -5.80 -6.72
C SER A 22 -21.81 -7.10 -5.92
N GLY A 23 -20.84 -7.39 -5.04
CA GLY A 23 -20.83 -8.59 -4.22
C GLY A 23 -20.76 -9.90 -5.01
N ASP A 24 -20.35 -9.86 -6.29
CA ASP A 24 -20.30 -11.03 -7.18
C ASP A 24 -18.94 -11.74 -7.17
N GLY A 25 -18.00 -11.22 -6.38
CA GLY A 25 -16.62 -11.70 -6.24
C GLY A 25 -15.68 -11.19 -7.33
N VAL A 26 -16.13 -10.28 -8.19
CA VAL A 26 -15.33 -9.59 -9.20
C VAL A 26 -15.08 -8.16 -8.74
N ILE A 27 -13.84 -7.69 -8.90
CA ILE A 27 -13.51 -6.31 -8.56
C ILE A 27 -14.11 -5.35 -9.59
N ASP A 28 -14.83 -4.37 -9.08
CA ASP A 28 -15.43 -3.27 -9.81
C ASP A 28 -14.58 -1.99 -9.69
N LEU A 29 -14.88 -0.97 -10.49
CA LEU A 29 -14.24 0.34 -10.42
C LEU A 29 -15.25 1.44 -10.15
N THR A 30 -14.90 2.37 -9.25
CA THR A 30 -15.63 3.62 -9.09
C THR A 30 -14.77 4.83 -9.40
N VAL A 31 -15.37 5.82 -10.06
CA VAL A 31 -14.71 7.05 -10.50
C VAL A 31 -15.56 8.27 -10.19
N LEU A 32 -14.91 9.33 -9.69
CA LEU A 32 -15.54 10.65 -9.57
C LEU A 32 -15.22 11.49 -10.80
N ARG A 33 -16.26 11.90 -11.55
CA ARG A 33 -16.12 12.67 -12.80
C ARG A 33 -16.55 14.12 -12.65
N VAL A 34 -15.82 15.06 -13.26
CA VAL A 34 -16.13 16.49 -13.22
C VAL A 34 -15.94 17.17 -14.59
N ASN A 35 -16.92 17.97 -15.01
CA ASN A 35 -16.96 18.69 -16.29
C ASN A 35 -16.58 20.18 -16.14
N PHE A 36 -15.55 20.62 -16.89
CA PHE A 36 -15.08 22.01 -16.97
C PHE A 36 -15.39 22.64 -18.35
N TYR A 37 -15.70 23.94 -18.39
CA TYR A 37 -15.77 24.69 -19.66
C TYR A 37 -14.45 25.41 -19.97
N GLY A 38 -13.72 24.96 -21.00
CA GLY A 38 -12.62 25.68 -21.65
C GLY A 38 -11.45 26.07 -20.73
N PHE A 39 -10.38 25.26 -20.69
CA PHE A 39 -9.14 25.64 -20.02
C PHE A 39 -8.56 26.94 -20.62
N PRO A 40 -8.14 27.92 -19.80
CA PRO A 40 -7.85 27.85 -18.36
C PRO A 40 -8.97 28.35 -17.42
N SER A 41 -10.26 28.22 -17.79
CA SER A 41 -11.39 28.70 -16.98
C SER A 41 -11.82 27.71 -15.89
N THR A 42 -12.19 28.26 -14.71
CA THR A 42 -12.53 27.53 -13.47
C THR A 42 -14.03 27.24 -13.30
N THR A 43 -14.84 27.33 -14.36
CA THR A 43 -16.30 27.20 -14.25
C THR A 43 -16.74 25.73 -14.39
N LEU A 44 -17.28 25.18 -13.29
CA LEU A 44 -17.75 23.79 -13.16
C LEU A 44 -19.20 23.64 -13.65
N LEU A 45 -19.45 22.68 -14.54
CA LEU A 45 -20.77 22.49 -15.17
C LEU A 45 -21.57 21.32 -14.59
N SER A 46 -20.94 20.17 -14.34
CA SER A 46 -21.59 18.94 -13.85
C SER A 46 -20.58 17.96 -13.28
N ALA A 47 -20.99 17.11 -12.33
CA ALA A 47 -20.18 16.00 -11.82
C ALA A 47 -21.02 14.73 -11.64
N ALA A 48 -20.38 13.57 -11.59
CA ALA A 48 -21.04 12.29 -11.35
C ALA A 48 -20.10 11.28 -10.69
N VAL A 49 -20.63 10.47 -9.79
CA VAL A 49 -19.99 9.21 -9.37
C VAL A 49 -20.40 8.14 -10.36
N SER A 50 -19.47 7.27 -10.76
CA SER A 50 -19.79 6.19 -11.70
C SER A 50 -19.17 4.90 -11.26
N VAL A 51 -20.01 3.88 -11.14
CA VAL A 51 -19.62 2.50 -10.87
C VAL A 51 -19.57 1.76 -12.20
N LEU A 52 -18.50 1.00 -12.36
CA LEU A 52 -18.20 0.21 -13.53
C LEU A 52 -18.08 -1.22 -13.05
N LEU A 53 -19.09 -2.02 -13.38
CA LEU A 53 -19.16 -3.42 -13.00
C LEU A 53 -18.16 -4.24 -13.80
N GLY A 54 -17.29 -4.97 -13.11
CA GLY A 54 -16.34 -5.88 -13.69
C GLY A 54 -17.05 -7.06 -14.32
N ASN A 55 -16.62 -7.47 -15.51
CA ASN A 55 -17.12 -8.69 -16.15
C ASN A 55 -16.27 -9.93 -15.80
N GLY A 56 -15.34 -9.82 -14.84
CA GLY A 56 -14.44 -10.90 -14.42
C GLY A 56 -13.40 -11.30 -15.46
N ASN A 57 -13.22 -10.46 -16.47
CA ASN A 57 -12.34 -10.72 -17.61
C ASN A 57 -11.47 -9.51 -17.98
N GLY A 58 -11.37 -8.53 -17.08
CA GLY A 58 -10.67 -7.27 -17.32
C GLY A 58 -11.43 -6.29 -18.23
N THR A 59 -12.74 -6.43 -18.36
CA THR A 59 -13.59 -5.42 -18.99
C THR A 59 -14.68 -4.98 -18.03
N PHE A 60 -15.19 -3.77 -18.23
CA PHE A 60 -16.26 -3.21 -17.44
C PHE A 60 -17.54 -3.03 -18.26
N GLN A 61 -18.69 -3.19 -17.62
CA GLN A 61 -19.97 -2.83 -18.20
C GLN A 61 -20.05 -1.31 -18.41
N ALA A 62 -21.11 -0.86 -19.09
CA ALA A 62 -21.36 0.57 -19.25
C ALA A 62 -21.47 1.25 -17.87
N PRO A 63 -20.82 2.41 -17.67
CA PRO A 63 -20.77 3.06 -16.36
C PRO A 63 -22.16 3.41 -15.87
N GLN A 64 -22.54 2.86 -14.72
CA GLN A 64 -23.73 3.25 -14.00
C GLN A 64 -23.42 4.52 -13.22
N SER A 65 -24.08 5.61 -13.62
CA SER A 65 -23.69 6.95 -13.22
C SER A 65 -24.80 7.64 -12.46
N VAL A 66 -24.45 8.25 -11.33
CA VAL A 66 -25.35 9.10 -10.58
C VAL A 66 -24.76 10.50 -10.47
N SER A 67 -25.54 11.49 -10.90
CA SER A 67 -25.12 12.89 -10.89
C SER A 67 -24.95 13.38 -9.46
N VAL A 68 -23.84 14.08 -9.22
CA VAL A 68 -23.55 14.79 -7.97
C VAL A 68 -23.31 16.28 -8.28
N PRO A 69 -23.31 17.16 -7.26
CA PRO A 69 -23.07 18.58 -7.51
C PRO A 69 -21.75 18.81 -8.25
N ALA A 70 -21.73 19.76 -9.19
CA ALA A 70 -20.59 20.02 -10.09
C ALA A 70 -19.28 20.38 -9.37
N THR A 71 -19.35 20.72 -8.09
CA THR A 71 -18.23 21.07 -7.22
C THR A 71 -17.64 19.90 -6.43
N ALA A 72 -17.96 18.67 -6.82
CA ALA A 72 -17.40 17.49 -6.17
C ALA A 72 -15.87 17.46 -6.35
N SER A 73 -15.12 17.28 -5.25
CA SER A 73 -13.65 17.31 -5.24
C SER A 73 -13.00 16.02 -4.76
N GLU A 74 -13.74 15.17 -4.06
CA GLU A 74 -13.21 13.95 -3.45
C GLU A 74 -14.28 12.86 -3.37
N LEU A 75 -13.82 11.61 -3.31
CA LEU A 75 -14.63 10.40 -3.20
C LEU A 75 -14.02 9.49 -2.12
N VAL A 76 -14.85 9.01 -1.21
CA VAL A 76 -14.53 7.95 -0.25
C VAL A 76 -15.56 6.83 -0.34
N VAL A 77 -15.16 5.63 0.05
CA VAL A 77 -15.93 4.39 -0.06
C VAL A 77 -16.07 3.76 1.34
N GLY A 78 -17.25 3.25 1.67
CA GLY A 78 -17.53 2.52 2.90
C GLY A 78 -18.97 2.03 2.97
N ASP A 79 -19.28 1.07 3.83
CA ASP A 79 -20.66 0.64 4.11
C ASP A 79 -21.31 1.59 5.14
N PHE A 80 -22.10 2.57 4.68
CA PHE A 80 -22.70 3.60 5.53
C PHE A 80 -24.08 3.20 6.10
N ASN A 81 -24.65 2.12 5.58
CA ASN A 81 -25.96 1.60 6.01
C ASN A 81 -25.90 0.19 6.64
N ASN A 82 -24.70 -0.34 6.87
CA ASN A 82 -24.42 -1.65 7.44
C ASN A 82 -25.15 -2.81 6.75
N ASP A 83 -25.40 -2.69 5.43
CA ASP A 83 -26.05 -3.74 4.66
C ASP A 83 -25.05 -4.75 4.05
N GLY A 84 -23.75 -4.51 4.25
CA GLY A 84 -22.66 -5.33 3.72
C GLY A 84 -22.26 -4.97 2.29
N HIS A 85 -22.82 -3.89 1.72
CA HIS A 85 -22.47 -3.35 0.43
C HIS A 85 -21.73 -2.03 0.55
N PHE A 86 -20.93 -1.71 -0.46
CA PHE A 86 -20.17 -0.48 -0.48
C PHE A 86 -21.05 0.69 -0.92
N ASP A 87 -21.05 1.74 -0.10
CA ASP A 87 -21.61 3.05 -0.38
C ASP A 87 -20.50 4.08 -0.68
N PHE A 88 -20.92 5.28 -1.07
CA PHE A 88 -20.01 6.33 -1.51
C PHE A 88 -20.37 7.68 -0.89
N ALA A 89 -19.35 8.46 -0.54
CA ALA A 89 -19.51 9.85 -0.15
C ALA A 89 -18.62 10.76 -1.01
N THR A 90 -19.19 11.90 -1.45
CA THR A 90 -18.44 12.91 -2.20
C THR A 90 -18.48 14.27 -1.54
N ALA A 91 -17.31 14.89 -1.38
CA ALA A 91 -17.19 16.23 -0.84
C ALA A 91 -17.47 17.28 -1.91
N ASN A 92 -18.25 18.29 -1.56
CA ASN A 92 -18.53 19.45 -2.39
C ASN A 92 -18.35 20.73 -1.55
N GLN A 93 -18.15 21.86 -2.23
CA GLN A 93 -17.99 23.19 -1.58
C GLN A 93 -19.10 23.57 -0.58
N LYS A 94 -20.29 22.94 -0.65
CA LYS A 94 -21.44 23.26 0.22
C LYS A 94 -22.14 22.04 0.82
N SER A 95 -21.75 20.83 0.42
CA SER A 95 -22.46 19.62 0.83
C SER A 95 -21.59 18.37 0.74
N ILE A 96 -21.96 17.33 1.46
CA ILE A 96 -21.55 15.97 1.13
C ILE A 96 -22.72 15.27 0.45
N SER A 97 -22.48 14.56 -0.64
CA SER A 97 -23.47 13.67 -1.24
C SER A 97 -23.16 12.24 -0.85
N ILE A 98 -24.13 11.55 -0.25
CA ILE A 98 -24.07 10.13 0.12
C ILE A 98 -24.86 9.35 -0.93
N LEU A 99 -24.24 8.31 -1.49
CA LEU A 99 -24.83 7.45 -2.50
C LEU A 99 -24.80 6.02 -1.96
N ILE A 100 -25.98 5.47 -1.67
CA ILE A 100 -26.12 4.10 -1.18
C ILE A 100 -26.00 3.13 -2.35
N GLY A 101 -25.11 2.16 -2.23
CA GLY A 101 -24.98 1.05 -3.15
C GLY A 101 -26.04 0.00 -2.87
N ASN A 102 -26.71 -0.50 -3.91
CA ASN A 102 -27.68 -1.59 -3.74
C ASN A 102 -27.02 -2.97 -3.73
N GLY A 103 -25.68 -3.02 -3.72
CA GLY A 103 -24.93 -4.27 -3.80
C GLY A 103 -25.00 -4.98 -5.15
N ASP A 104 -25.49 -4.33 -6.20
CA ASP A 104 -25.54 -4.86 -7.58
C ASP A 104 -24.83 -3.93 -8.57
N GLY A 105 -23.98 -3.03 -8.06
CA GLY A 105 -23.33 -1.93 -8.79
C GLY A 105 -24.21 -0.72 -9.07
N THR A 106 -25.52 -0.78 -8.79
CA THR A 106 -26.40 0.38 -8.92
C THR A 106 -26.34 1.24 -7.66
N LEU A 107 -26.43 2.56 -7.88
CA LEU A 107 -26.47 3.55 -6.80
C LEU A 107 -27.87 4.14 -6.67
N GLN A 108 -28.30 4.34 -5.43
CA GLN A 108 -29.50 5.11 -5.15
C GLN A 108 -29.30 6.60 -5.48
N SER A 109 -30.41 7.34 -5.48
CA SER A 109 -30.33 8.80 -5.66
C SER A 109 -29.59 9.42 -4.47
N PRO A 110 -28.68 10.39 -4.69
CA PRO A 110 -27.83 10.88 -3.62
C PRO A 110 -28.67 11.58 -2.56
N SER A 111 -28.47 11.19 -1.31
CA SER A 111 -28.87 12.03 -0.18
C SER A 111 -27.81 13.12 0.00
N THR A 112 -28.23 14.30 0.45
CA THR A 112 -27.34 15.45 0.59
C THR A 112 -27.28 15.89 2.04
N LEU A 113 -26.07 15.97 2.58
CA LEU A 113 -25.77 16.53 3.88
C LEU A 113 -25.29 17.96 3.69
N ALA A 114 -25.97 18.92 4.29
CA ALA A 114 -25.67 20.35 4.16
C ALA A 114 -24.46 20.75 5.02
N VAL A 115 -23.27 20.28 4.62
CA VAL A 115 -21.97 20.60 5.23
C VAL A 115 -20.96 20.90 4.14
N ALA A 116 -20.27 22.04 4.21
CA ALA A 116 -19.19 22.34 3.28
C ALA A 116 -18.02 21.37 3.56
N ALA A 117 -17.58 20.62 2.56
CA ALA A 117 -16.53 19.62 2.71
C ALA A 117 -15.43 19.82 1.65
N GLY A 118 -14.17 19.71 2.08
CA GLY A 118 -12.97 19.78 1.26
C GLY A 118 -12.27 18.43 1.18
N ALA A 119 -11.81 17.94 2.34
CA ALA A 119 -11.27 16.59 2.56
C ALA A 119 -12.25 15.71 3.36
N LEU A 120 -12.26 14.39 3.16
CA LEU A 120 -13.10 13.39 3.80
C LEU A 120 -12.25 12.28 4.43
N GLY A 121 -12.62 11.87 5.64
CA GLY A 121 -12.14 10.66 6.29
C GLY A 121 -13.32 9.84 6.78
N VAL A 122 -13.21 8.51 6.71
CA VAL A 122 -14.25 7.57 7.12
C VAL A 122 -13.67 6.56 8.10
N ALA A 123 -14.33 6.41 9.24
CA ALA A 123 -14.01 5.41 10.26
C ALA A 123 -15.20 5.25 11.21
N ASP A 124 -15.20 4.21 12.04
CA ASP A 124 -16.09 4.12 13.20
C ASP A 124 -15.45 4.89 14.38
N PHE A 125 -15.83 6.16 14.56
CA PHE A 125 -15.22 7.03 15.57
C PHE A 125 -15.84 6.84 16.97
N ASN A 126 -16.92 6.07 17.06
CA ASN A 126 -17.67 5.89 18.30
C ASN A 126 -17.71 4.42 18.78
N GLY A 127 -17.15 3.49 18.01
CA GLY A 127 -17.06 2.07 18.31
C GLY A 127 -18.40 1.34 18.26
N ASP A 128 -19.42 1.88 17.60
CA ASP A 128 -20.74 1.27 17.51
C ASP A 128 -20.92 0.35 16.30
N GLY A 129 -19.86 0.18 15.51
CA GLY A 129 -19.83 -0.66 14.32
C GLY A 129 -20.45 -0.03 13.09
N ARG A 130 -20.71 1.29 13.09
CA ARG A 130 -21.19 2.05 11.93
C ARG A 130 -20.15 3.05 11.49
N LEU A 131 -20.04 3.25 10.18
CA LEU A 131 -19.11 4.23 9.64
C LEU A 131 -19.64 5.65 9.85
N ASP A 132 -18.78 6.50 10.42
CA ASP A 132 -18.98 7.95 10.52
C ASP A 132 -18.09 8.68 9.50
N ILE A 133 -18.37 9.97 9.28
CA ILE A 133 -17.59 10.83 8.38
C ILE A 133 -16.98 11.99 9.16
N ALA A 134 -15.67 12.18 9.01
CA ALA A 134 -14.96 13.40 9.33
C ALA A 134 -14.73 14.21 8.04
N CYS A 135 -14.96 15.51 8.05
CA CYS A 135 -14.62 16.35 6.91
C CYS A 135 -14.03 17.70 7.29
N SER A 136 -13.12 18.20 6.47
CA SER A 136 -12.61 19.57 6.60
C SER A 136 -13.53 20.54 5.88
N SER A 137 -13.82 21.69 6.49
CA SER A 137 -14.60 22.73 5.82
C SER A 137 -13.79 23.37 4.69
N ASN A 138 -14.27 23.30 3.44
CA ASN A 138 -13.57 23.86 2.27
C ASN A 138 -13.38 25.39 2.41
N GLY A 139 -12.15 25.83 2.71
CA GLY A 139 -11.81 27.23 3.00
C GLY A 139 -12.42 27.78 4.30
N GLY A 140 -12.99 26.90 5.12
CA GLY A 140 -13.51 27.25 6.45
C GLY A 140 -12.51 26.93 7.55
N SER A 141 -12.97 27.04 8.80
CA SER A 141 -12.16 26.90 10.00
C SER A 141 -12.69 25.84 10.96
N ALA A 142 -13.27 24.76 10.44
CA ALA A 142 -13.75 23.65 11.24
C ALA A 142 -13.53 22.28 10.60
N VAL A 143 -13.36 21.28 11.47
CA VAL A 143 -13.60 19.87 11.14
C VAL A 143 -15.02 19.54 11.54
N SER A 144 -15.79 18.93 10.66
CA SER A 144 -17.15 18.48 10.95
C SER A 144 -17.17 16.96 11.10
N MET A 145 -17.76 16.48 12.20
CA MET A 145 -18.05 15.06 12.41
C MET A 145 -19.51 14.79 12.14
N LEU A 146 -19.80 13.76 11.36
CA LEU A 146 -21.13 13.30 11.01
C LEU A 146 -21.24 11.83 11.42
N LEU A 147 -21.97 11.55 12.50
CA LEU A 147 -22.12 10.18 12.98
C LEU A 147 -23.13 9.41 12.15
N GLY A 148 -22.75 8.21 11.73
CA GLY A 148 -23.58 7.31 10.95
C GLY A 148 -24.69 6.72 11.82
N ASN A 149 -25.92 6.72 11.32
CA ASN A 149 -27.00 5.96 11.96
C ASN A 149 -26.99 4.48 11.52
N GLY A 150 -26.16 4.13 10.53
CA GLY A 150 -26.07 2.78 9.95
C GLY A 150 -27.30 2.43 9.13
N ASP A 151 -27.96 3.44 8.55
CA ASP A 151 -29.03 3.29 7.57
C ASP A 151 -28.78 4.18 6.34
N GLY A 152 -27.53 4.64 6.15
CA GLY A 152 -27.15 5.58 5.10
C GLY A 152 -27.47 7.04 5.43
N THR A 153 -28.07 7.31 6.60
CA THR A 153 -28.27 8.66 7.11
C THR A 153 -27.26 8.99 8.20
N PHE A 154 -27.03 10.30 8.37
CA PHE A 154 -26.09 10.83 9.34
C PHE A 154 -26.79 11.79 10.29
N GLN A 155 -26.28 11.83 11.52
CA GLN A 155 -26.69 12.83 12.49
C GLN A 155 -26.32 14.25 12.03
N SER A 156 -26.88 15.25 12.71
CA SER A 156 -26.52 16.64 12.42
C SER A 156 -25.02 16.86 12.64
N PRO A 157 -24.31 17.55 11.72
CA PRO A 157 -22.87 17.73 11.83
C PRO A 157 -22.47 18.42 13.14
N ALA A 158 -21.56 17.79 13.87
CA ALA A 158 -20.88 18.41 15.00
C ALA A 158 -19.63 19.13 14.46
N ASN A 159 -19.60 20.46 14.59
CA ASN A 159 -18.50 21.28 14.08
C ASN A 159 -17.48 21.58 15.19
N PHE A 160 -16.22 21.24 14.94
CA PHE A 160 -15.09 21.49 15.81
C PHE A 160 -14.22 22.57 15.18
N SER A 161 -14.32 23.78 15.71
CA SER A 161 -13.59 24.93 15.13
C SER A 161 -12.10 24.83 15.41
N VAL A 162 -11.30 24.95 14.35
CA VAL A 162 -9.84 25.05 14.39
C VAL A 162 -9.34 26.50 14.21
N GLY A 163 -10.23 27.49 14.13
CA GLY A 163 -9.92 28.93 14.14
C GLY A 163 -9.17 29.51 12.93
N GLY A 164 -8.44 28.70 12.17
CA GLY A 164 -7.70 29.07 10.96
C GLY A 164 -8.30 28.44 9.70
N SER A 165 -7.95 28.94 8.51
CA SER A 165 -8.40 28.36 7.25
C SER A 165 -7.72 27.03 7.03
N ILE A 166 -8.47 25.93 6.94
CA ILE A 166 -7.89 24.64 6.56
C ILE A 166 -7.46 24.72 5.09
N GLY A 167 -6.20 24.41 4.80
CA GLY A 167 -5.63 24.50 3.45
C GLY A 167 -5.94 23.26 2.63
N GLY A 168 -6.33 23.43 1.35
CA GLY A 168 -6.46 22.33 0.38
C GLY A 168 -7.91 21.94 0.06
N SER A 169 -8.14 21.56 -1.20
CA SER A 169 -9.39 20.96 -1.70
C SER A 169 -9.18 19.50 -2.09
N THR A 170 -8.18 18.84 -1.50
CA THR A 170 -7.74 17.47 -1.80
C THR A 170 -7.49 16.72 -0.48
N GLY A 171 -7.59 15.39 -0.50
CA GLY A 171 -7.48 14.50 0.68
C GLY A 171 -6.18 14.54 1.46
N THR A 172 -5.22 15.40 1.09
CA THR A 172 -3.95 15.61 1.81
C THR A 172 -4.10 16.53 3.03
N ALA A 173 -5.27 17.15 3.23
CA ALA A 173 -5.50 18.15 4.28
C ALA A 173 -6.06 17.56 5.59
N LEU A 174 -6.51 16.30 5.58
CA LEU A 174 -7.10 15.59 6.72
C LEU A 174 -6.55 14.17 6.77
N GLU A 175 -5.92 13.81 7.89
CA GLU A 175 -5.37 12.46 8.14
C GLU A 175 -6.02 11.86 9.39
N LEU A 176 -6.33 10.57 9.31
CA LEU A 176 -6.90 9.78 10.41
C LEU A 176 -5.85 8.81 10.92
N SER A 177 -5.54 8.89 12.21
CA SER A 177 -4.58 7.99 12.86
C SER A 177 -4.83 7.96 14.37
N ASP A 178 -4.34 6.93 15.05
CA ASP A 178 -4.33 6.86 16.52
C ASP A 178 -3.04 7.52 17.02
N LEU A 179 -3.08 8.83 17.30
CA LEU A 179 -1.91 9.64 17.64
C LEU A 179 -1.55 9.56 19.12
N ASN A 180 -2.38 8.92 19.93
CA ASN A 180 -2.19 8.73 21.36
C ASN A 180 -2.14 7.25 21.81
N GLY A 181 -2.27 6.31 20.88
CA GLY A 181 -2.22 4.88 21.15
C GLY A 181 -3.38 4.36 22.00
N ASP A 182 -4.50 5.09 22.09
CA ASP A 182 -5.67 4.69 22.89
C ASP A 182 -6.67 3.81 22.12
N GLY A 183 -6.36 3.52 20.85
CA GLY A 183 -7.14 2.67 19.96
C GLY A 183 -8.31 3.39 19.31
N LYS A 184 -8.41 4.72 19.43
CA LYS A 184 -9.45 5.53 18.79
C LYS A 184 -8.86 6.39 17.69
N ALA A 185 -9.66 6.64 16.66
CA ALA A 185 -9.24 7.52 15.58
C ALA A 185 -9.19 8.98 16.03
N ASP A 186 -8.01 9.59 15.89
CA ASP A 186 -7.80 11.03 16.00
C ASP A 186 -7.82 11.69 14.61
N VAL A 187 -7.99 13.01 14.60
CA VAL A 187 -8.00 13.80 13.36
C VAL A 187 -6.87 14.80 13.36
N MET A 188 -6.09 14.82 12.28
CA MET A 188 -5.06 15.82 12.02
C MET A 188 -5.42 16.64 10.78
N VAL A 189 -5.31 17.97 10.87
CA VAL A 189 -5.52 18.88 9.73
C VAL A 189 -4.48 19.99 9.64
N THR A 190 -4.14 20.42 8.43
CA THR A 190 -3.27 21.58 8.21
C THR A 190 -4.09 22.87 8.16
N SER A 191 -3.85 23.78 9.11
CA SER A 191 -4.57 25.05 9.27
C SER A 191 -3.65 26.26 9.01
N ASN A 192 -4.14 27.23 8.24
CA ASN A 192 -3.44 28.47 7.91
C ASN A 192 -4.14 29.68 8.54
N PHE A 193 -3.42 30.44 9.37
CA PHE A 193 -3.94 31.65 10.04
C PHE A 193 -3.55 32.96 9.33
N GLY A 194 -3.20 32.90 8.04
CA GLY A 194 -2.76 34.06 7.27
C GLY A 194 -1.42 34.58 7.77
N THR A 195 -1.40 35.77 8.39
CA THR A 195 -0.19 36.36 8.97
C THR A 195 0.31 35.63 10.22
N GLY A 196 -0.47 34.70 10.79
CA GLY A 196 -0.12 33.88 11.95
C GLY A 196 0.66 32.60 11.65
N GLY A 197 0.92 32.27 10.37
CA GLY A 197 1.64 31.07 9.96
C GLY A 197 0.76 29.84 9.74
N THR A 198 1.37 28.76 9.24
CA THR A 198 0.74 27.44 9.08
C THR A 198 0.93 26.63 10.37
N MET A 199 -0.11 25.90 10.77
CA MET A 199 -0.11 25.02 11.93
C MET A 199 -0.72 23.68 11.54
N VAL A 200 -0.30 22.63 12.22
CA VAL A 200 -1.04 21.38 12.28
C VAL A 200 -1.98 21.45 13.47
N ALA A 201 -3.26 21.20 13.25
CA ALA A 201 -4.25 21.07 14.31
C ALA A 201 -4.56 19.58 14.51
N VAL A 202 -4.43 19.12 15.75
CA VAL A 202 -4.74 17.75 16.16
C VAL A 202 -5.95 17.77 17.06
N LEU A 203 -6.92 16.93 16.76
CA LEU A 203 -8.17 16.78 17.50
C LEU A 203 -8.31 15.32 17.92
N LEU A 204 -8.22 15.06 19.22
CA LEU A 204 -8.27 13.69 19.73
C LEU A 204 -9.69 13.13 19.75
N GLY A 205 -9.84 11.91 19.30
CA GLY A 205 -11.09 11.18 19.31
C GLY A 205 -11.49 10.82 20.74
N ASN A 206 -12.71 11.14 21.14
CA ASN A 206 -13.22 10.72 22.44
C ASN A 206 -13.72 9.26 22.45
N GLY A 207 -13.86 8.63 21.27
CA GLY A 207 -14.37 7.27 21.10
C GLY A 207 -15.89 7.17 21.23
N ALA A 208 -16.58 8.31 21.21
CA ALA A 208 -18.02 8.45 21.12
C ALA A 208 -18.41 9.33 19.91
N GLY A 209 -17.52 9.43 18.91
CA GLY A 209 -17.75 10.21 17.70
C GLY A 209 -17.51 11.72 17.84
N GLY A 210 -17.10 12.17 19.02
CA GLY A 210 -16.73 13.56 19.26
C GLY A 210 -15.22 13.76 19.24
N LEU A 211 -14.82 15.00 18.95
CA LEU A 211 -13.43 15.42 19.01
C LEU A 211 -13.18 16.29 20.24
N GLY A 212 -11.98 16.18 20.80
CA GLY A 212 -11.46 17.09 21.81
C GLY A 212 -11.26 18.50 21.27
N ALA A 213 -10.93 19.44 22.16
CA ALA A 213 -10.50 20.77 21.73
C ALA A 213 -9.21 20.64 20.88
N PRO A 214 -9.09 21.38 19.75
CA PRO A 214 -7.92 21.28 18.91
C PRO A 214 -6.67 21.76 19.64
N ALA A 215 -5.61 20.94 19.55
CA ALA A 215 -4.25 21.34 19.88
C ALA A 215 -3.54 21.81 18.61
N PHE A 216 -2.87 22.95 18.68
CA PHE A 216 -2.20 23.55 17.52
C PHE A 216 -0.68 23.48 17.66
N PHE A 217 -0.04 22.99 16.61
CA PHE A 217 1.41 22.84 16.53
C PHE A 217 1.94 23.62 15.34
N PRO A 218 2.80 24.63 15.55
CA PRO A 218 3.31 25.44 14.47
C PRO A 218 4.21 24.62 13.54
N VAL A 219 4.01 24.80 12.24
CA VAL A 219 4.87 24.22 11.18
C VAL A 219 5.25 25.31 10.18
N SER A 220 6.26 25.06 9.36
CA SER A 220 6.67 25.99 8.32
C SER A 220 5.68 25.96 7.12
N THR A 221 5.55 27.09 6.42
CA THR A 221 4.40 27.39 5.52
C THR A 221 4.22 26.45 4.33
N PHE A 222 2.97 26.10 4.03
CA PHE A 222 2.49 25.37 2.84
C PHE A 222 3.11 23.97 2.65
N THR A 223 2.50 22.98 3.30
CA THR A 223 2.80 21.55 3.14
C THR A 223 2.22 21.02 1.83
N GLN A 224 3.01 20.25 1.07
CA GLN A 224 2.47 19.42 -0.02
C GLN A 224 2.10 18.02 0.51
N GLU A 225 2.85 17.51 1.50
CA GLU A 225 2.66 16.18 2.08
C GLU A 225 3.08 16.18 3.57
N GLY A 226 2.38 15.38 4.37
CA GLY A 226 2.71 15.05 5.75
C GLY A 226 2.52 13.55 5.95
N ILE A 227 3.40 12.94 6.76
CA ILE A 227 3.31 11.51 7.08
C ILE A 227 3.44 11.30 8.59
N ALA A 228 2.58 10.44 9.14
CA ALA A 228 2.74 9.91 10.49
C ALA A 228 3.73 8.72 10.48
N VAL A 229 4.88 8.88 11.11
CA VAL A 229 5.96 7.86 11.17
C VAL A 229 6.77 8.05 12.46
N ASP A 230 7.22 6.96 13.07
CA ASP A 230 8.11 7.01 14.25
C ASP A 230 9.55 7.34 13.81
N VAL A 231 10.01 8.58 14.04
CA VAL A 231 11.35 9.03 13.62
C VAL A 231 12.37 8.97 14.74
N ASN A 232 11.92 8.84 15.99
CA ASN A 232 12.80 8.81 17.16
C ASN A 232 12.94 7.40 17.78
N GLY A 233 12.26 6.40 17.21
CA GLY A 233 12.31 5.00 17.61
C GLY A 233 11.60 4.69 18.93
N ASP A 234 10.70 5.55 19.41
CA ASP A 234 10.01 5.39 20.69
C ASP A 234 8.68 4.61 20.60
N GLY A 235 8.31 4.19 19.39
CA GLY A 235 7.11 3.42 19.09
C GLY A 235 5.83 4.24 19.02
N LYS A 236 5.94 5.58 19.05
CA LYS A 236 4.80 6.50 18.91
C LYS A 236 4.85 7.20 17.56
N PRO A 237 3.69 7.53 16.98
CA PRO A 237 3.67 8.29 15.74
C PRO A 237 4.24 9.71 15.94
N ASP A 238 5.30 10.03 15.20
CA ASP A 238 5.75 11.42 14.97
C ASP A 238 5.16 11.95 13.66
N LEU A 239 5.26 13.26 13.43
CA LEU A 239 4.83 13.88 12.19
C LEU A 239 6.01 14.56 11.49
N VAL A 240 6.19 14.21 10.21
CA VAL A 240 7.14 14.88 9.32
C VAL A 240 6.36 15.61 8.23
N THR A 241 6.64 16.90 8.07
CA THR A 241 6.06 17.73 7.01
C THR A 241 7.16 18.47 6.27
N ALA A 242 7.04 18.59 4.95
CA ALA A 242 8.02 19.26 4.12
C ALA A 242 7.38 20.27 3.16
N ASN A 243 8.15 21.30 2.82
CA ASN A 243 7.83 22.22 1.75
C ASN A 243 9.09 22.62 0.96
N ASN A 244 8.92 23.45 -0.07
CA ASN A 244 10.00 23.91 -0.97
C ASN A 244 11.10 24.75 -0.26
N VAL A 245 10.97 25.02 1.05
CA VAL A 245 11.82 25.94 1.82
C VAL A 245 12.28 25.36 3.16
N THR A 246 11.60 24.37 3.73
CA THR A 246 11.79 23.92 5.12
C THR A 246 11.16 22.55 5.39
N LEU A 247 11.79 21.79 6.28
CA LEU A 247 11.25 20.59 6.93
C LEU A 247 10.74 20.97 8.33
N SER A 248 9.58 20.47 8.74
CA SER A 248 9.11 20.51 10.12
C SER A 248 8.89 19.10 10.62
N VAL A 249 9.54 18.76 11.73
CA VAL A 249 9.34 17.51 12.45
C VAL A 249 8.66 17.82 13.79
N LEU A 250 7.58 17.12 14.10
CA LEU A 250 6.84 17.22 15.35
C LEU A 250 6.88 15.86 16.03
N ILE A 251 7.37 15.82 17.26
CA ILE A 251 7.56 14.59 18.02
C ILE A 251 6.32 14.30 18.85
N GLY A 252 5.78 13.10 18.67
CA GLY A 252 4.59 12.62 19.36
C GLY A 252 4.91 12.25 20.81
N ASN A 253 4.21 12.86 21.76
CA ASN A 253 4.28 12.41 23.15
C ASN A 253 3.50 11.12 23.39
N GLY A 254 2.72 10.66 22.40
CA GLY A 254 1.83 9.50 22.50
C GLY A 254 0.60 9.78 23.38
N ASP A 255 0.31 11.04 23.65
CA ASP A 255 -0.96 11.49 24.24
C ASP A 255 -1.71 12.42 23.26
N GLY A 256 -1.31 12.40 21.98
CA GLY A 256 -1.85 13.26 20.94
C GLY A 256 -1.34 14.69 20.98
N THR A 257 -0.44 15.01 21.92
CA THR A 257 0.31 16.27 21.89
C THR A 257 1.65 16.08 21.21
N PHE A 258 2.09 17.14 20.54
CA PHE A 258 3.36 17.17 19.87
C PHE A 258 4.23 18.28 20.43
N ILE A 259 5.53 18.02 20.43
CA ILE A 259 6.52 19.07 20.60
C ILE A 259 7.22 19.26 19.27
N SER A 260 7.41 20.51 18.86
CA SER A 260 8.29 20.77 17.73
C SER A 260 9.65 20.17 18.04
N ALA A 261 10.12 19.32 17.13
CA ALA A 261 11.42 18.72 17.25
C ALA A 261 12.45 19.83 17.44
N LYS A 262 13.12 19.83 18.59
CA LYS A 262 14.08 20.89 18.91
C LYS A 262 15.22 20.80 17.92
N GLY A 263 15.47 21.87 17.16
CA GLY A 263 16.60 22.01 16.24
C GLY A 263 16.39 21.44 14.82
N ALA A 264 15.27 20.76 14.54
CA ALA A 264 14.90 20.38 13.16
C ALA A 264 14.61 21.60 12.27
N SER A 265 14.16 22.70 12.89
CA SER A 265 13.87 23.96 12.22
C SER A 265 15.11 24.85 12.18
N ASN A 266 15.82 24.90 11.04
CA ASN A 266 16.60 26.05 10.61
C ASN A 266 16.83 26.00 9.09
N ALA A 267 16.07 26.78 8.33
CA ALA A 267 16.45 27.47 7.10
C ALA A 267 17.35 26.74 6.08
N PHE A 268 16.85 25.72 5.37
CA PHE A 268 17.46 25.26 4.11
C PHE A 268 16.42 25.28 3.00
N SER A 269 16.56 26.23 2.08
CA SER A 269 15.65 26.31 0.93
C SER A 269 15.77 25.04 0.08
N ALA A 270 14.75 24.19 0.16
CA ALA A 270 14.68 22.87 -0.48
C ALA A 270 14.25 22.92 -1.96
N ALA A 271 14.34 24.07 -2.62
CA ALA A 271 14.02 24.17 -4.04
C ALA A 271 15.03 23.34 -4.85
N GLY A 272 14.64 22.11 -5.19
CA GLY A 272 15.49 21.09 -5.83
C GLY A 272 16.23 20.14 -4.88
N ALA A 273 15.78 19.98 -3.64
CA ALA A 273 16.48 19.19 -2.62
C ALA A 273 16.55 17.68 -2.90
N SER A 274 17.72 17.09 -2.64
CA SER A 274 17.87 15.67 -2.34
C SER A 274 17.84 15.49 -0.81
N ILE A 275 17.04 14.52 -0.34
CA ILE A 275 17.00 14.11 1.07
C ILE A 275 17.46 12.66 1.12
N VAL A 276 18.39 12.37 2.03
CA VAL A 276 18.78 10.98 2.36
C VAL A 276 18.70 10.77 3.86
N ALA A 277 18.23 9.60 4.26
CA ALA A 277 18.12 9.18 5.66
C ALA A 277 19.07 8.02 5.93
N ALA A 278 19.85 8.11 7.00
CA ALA A 278 20.78 7.08 7.49
C ALA A 278 21.12 7.36 8.96
N ASP A 279 21.73 6.41 9.65
CA ASP A 279 22.25 6.59 11.02
C ASP A 279 23.73 7.02 10.95
N PHE A 280 24.02 8.32 11.08
CA PHE A 280 25.37 8.90 10.97
C PHE A 280 26.12 8.96 12.31
N ASN A 281 25.44 8.73 13.43
CA ASN A 281 26.05 8.70 14.76
C ASN A 281 26.09 7.30 15.41
N GLY A 282 25.47 6.30 14.77
CA GLY A 282 25.43 4.90 15.22
C GLY A 282 24.52 4.65 16.42
N ASP A 283 23.55 5.53 16.70
CA ASP A 283 22.64 5.41 17.85
C ASP A 283 21.37 4.59 17.56
N GLY A 284 21.19 4.13 16.31
CA GLY A 284 20.05 3.34 15.86
C GLY A 284 18.82 4.17 15.52
N ILE A 285 18.88 5.49 15.60
CA ILE A 285 17.84 6.42 15.18
C ILE A 285 18.20 6.99 13.81
N ALA A 286 17.17 7.24 12.98
CA ALA A 286 17.41 7.81 11.67
C ALA A 286 17.79 9.30 11.77
N ASP A 287 18.93 9.64 11.16
CA ASP A 287 19.34 11.02 10.93
C ASP A 287 18.96 11.45 9.50
N LEU A 288 19.00 12.77 9.25
CA LEU A 288 18.62 13.34 7.97
C LEU A 288 19.74 14.18 7.37
N VAL A 289 20.01 13.97 6.08
CA VAL A 289 20.80 14.88 5.26
C VAL A 289 19.88 15.62 4.31
N ILE A 290 19.98 16.94 4.31
CA ILE A 290 19.17 17.82 3.47
C ILE A 290 20.11 18.63 2.58
N GLY A 291 19.95 18.48 1.27
CA GLY A 291 20.59 19.34 0.28
C GLY A 291 19.69 20.50 -0.14
N GLY A 292 20.20 21.73 -0.17
CA GLY A 292 19.44 22.90 -0.62
C GLY A 292 20.31 24.04 -1.14
N ASN A 293 19.71 25.18 -1.52
CA ASN A 293 20.45 26.28 -2.18
C ASN A 293 21.58 26.90 -1.36
N VAL A 294 21.64 26.62 -0.06
CA VAL A 294 22.62 27.18 0.89
C VAL A 294 23.66 26.14 1.35
N GLY A 295 23.63 24.91 0.83
CA GLY A 295 24.56 23.85 1.21
C GLY A 295 23.89 22.53 1.56
N THR A 296 24.68 21.63 2.15
CA THR A 296 24.20 20.40 2.79
C THR A 296 24.21 20.56 4.31
N ALA A 297 23.16 20.11 4.95
CA ALA A 297 23.06 20.03 6.41
C ALA A 297 22.76 18.61 6.86
N VAL A 298 23.40 18.19 7.95
CA VAL A 298 23.09 16.94 8.65
C VAL A 298 22.42 17.26 9.97
N GLN A 299 21.29 16.61 10.19
CA GLN A 299 20.45 16.73 11.36
C GLN A 299 20.45 15.39 12.08
N LEU A 300 21.12 15.35 13.22
CA LEU A 300 21.13 14.15 14.06
C LEU A 300 19.80 14.01 14.77
N GLY A 301 19.09 12.93 14.47
CA GLY A 301 17.98 12.47 15.27
C GLY A 301 18.46 12.05 16.65
N ALA A 302 17.54 12.03 17.60
CA ALA A 302 17.78 11.51 18.93
C ALA A 302 16.49 10.90 19.45
N ALA A 303 16.60 9.92 20.34
CA ALA A 303 15.44 9.26 20.95
C ALA A 303 14.52 10.20 21.76
N ASN A 304 14.98 11.41 22.09
CA ASN A 304 14.12 12.45 22.69
C ASN A 304 13.40 13.31 21.64
N GLY A 305 13.51 12.93 20.36
CA GLY A 305 12.98 13.60 19.19
C GLY A 305 13.59 14.97 18.86
N SER A 306 14.68 15.37 19.51
CA SER A 306 15.42 16.56 19.08
C SER A 306 16.27 16.23 17.85
N PHE A 307 16.32 17.17 16.92
CA PHE A 307 17.29 17.13 15.84
C PHE A 307 18.37 18.15 16.12
N THR A 308 19.60 17.70 16.25
CA THR A 308 20.72 18.64 16.40
C THR A 308 21.46 18.71 15.09
N GLN A 309 21.57 19.93 14.56
CA GLN A 309 22.46 20.16 13.44
C GLN A 309 23.90 19.92 13.91
N SER A 310 24.44 18.79 13.52
CA SER A 310 25.82 18.39 13.80
C SER A 310 26.78 18.96 12.76
N PHE A 311 26.28 19.21 11.56
CA PHE A 311 27.10 19.63 10.44
C PHE A 311 26.35 20.54 9.46
N THR A 312 27.09 21.50 8.92
CA THR A 312 26.66 22.32 7.77
C THR A 312 27.87 22.61 6.92
N ASP A 313 27.72 22.39 5.61
CA ASP A 313 28.72 22.83 4.64
C ASP A 313 28.09 23.71 3.56
N GLY A 314 28.29 25.02 3.71
CA GLY A 314 27.92 26.00 2.71
C GLY A 314 28.89 26.10 1.53
N ALA A 315 30.10 25.52 1.64
CA ALA A 315 31.06 25.48 0.54
C ALA A 315 30.60 24.57 -0.61
N PHE A 316 29.66 23.67 -0.33
CA PHE A 316 29.08 22.75 -1.29
C PHE A 316 28.00 23.38 -2.20
N GLY A 317 27.51 24.59 -1.93
CA GLY A 317 26.41 25.14 -2.75
C GLY A 317 25.20 24.20 -2.82
N ALA A 318 24.40 24.29 -3.89
CA ALA A 318 23.21 23.47 -4.06
C ALA A 318 23.55 22.09 -4.66
N PRO A 319 23.47 20.97 -3.91
CA PRO A 319 23.54 19.65 -4.52
C PRO A 319 22.44 19.43 -5.53
N TYR A 320 22.78 18.74 -6.61
CA TYR A 320 21.82 18.08 -7.48
C TYR A 320 21.52 16.66 -7.00
N ILE A 321 22.49 16.00 -6.35
CA ILE A 321 22.39 14.61 -5.91
C ILE A 321 23.24 14.36 -4.65
N LEU A 322 22.75 13.47 -3.78
CA LEU A 322 23.43 12.95 -2.59
C LEU A 322 23.39 11.42 -2.57
N ALA A 323 24.43 10.81 -2.01
CA ALA A 323 24.50 9.38 -1.72
C ALA A 323 25.31 9.11 -0.44
N VAL A 324 25.12 7.92 0.14
CA VAL A 324 25.68 7.51 1.43
C VAL A 324 26.39 6.16 1.29
N ALA A 325 27.60 6.04 1.82
CA ALA A 325 28.39 4.81 1.92
C ALA A 325 29.52 4.98 2.95
N ASP A 326 30.19 3.90 3.36
CA ASP A 326 31.40 3.96 4.21
C ASP A 326 32.67 3.90 3.33
N PHE A 327 33.15 5.05 2.87
CA PHE A 327 34.27 5.17 1.91
C PHE A 327 35.64 4.90 2.54
N ASN A 328 35.74 4.94 3.88
CA ASN A 328 36.97 4.73 4.61
C ASN A 328 36.99 3.41 5.42
N LYS A 329 35.91 2.62 5.34
CA LYS A 329 35.73 1.33 6.04
C LYS A 329 35.87 1.41 7.55
N ASP A 330 35.56 2.54 8.18
CA ASP A 330 35.63 2.70 9.62
C ASP A 330 34.31 2.33 10.33
N GLY A 331 33.31 1.87 9.57
CA GLY A 331 32.00 1.45 10.04
C GLY A 331 31.02 2.61 10.21
N LYS A 332 31.38 3.82 9.75
CA LYS A 332 30.54 5.02 9.87
C LYS A 332 30.07 5.46 8.49
N GLN A 333 28.90 6.07 8.46
CA GLN A 333 28.31 6.55 7.22
C GLN A 333 29.00 7.84 6.77
N ASP A 334 29.49 7.85 5.54
CA ASP A 334 30.03 9.02 4.87
C ASP A 334 29.02 9.55 3.84
N ILE A 335 29.21 10.80 3.41
CA ILE A 335 28.35 11.44 2.40
C ILE A 335 29.17 11.72 1.16
N ILE A 336 28.58 11.49 -0.01
CA ILE A 336 29.08 12.00 -1.28
C ILE A 336 27.99 12.78 -2.00
N GLY A 337 28.38 13.87 -2.67
CA GLY A 337 27.42 14.73 -3.35
C GLY A 337 28.00 15.42 -4.58
N GLY A 338 27.13 15.65 -5.55
CA GLY A 338 27.42 16.36 -6.80
C GLY A 338 26.68 17.70 -6.87
N ASN A 339 27.36 18.75 -7.30
CA ASN A 339 26.81 20.10 -7.44
C ASN A 339 27.32 20.77 -8.74
N GLY A 340 26.99 22.06 -8.92
CA GLY A 340 27.44 22.88 -10.06
C GLY A 340 28.95 23.21 -10.10
N SER A 341 29.76 22.71 -9.17
CA SER A 341 31.18 23.04 -9.00
C SER A 341 32.11 21.83 -8.88
N GLY A 342 31.58 20.63 -8.66
CA GLY A 342 32.40 19.46 -8.36
C GLY A 342 31.64 18.28 -7.77
N VAL A 343 32.42 17.24 -7.47
CA VAL A 343 32.02 16.13 -6.60
C VAL A 343 32.86 16.19 -5.34
N PHE A 344 32.20 15.98 -4.22
CA PHE A 344 32.80 16.12 -2.90
C PHE A 344 32.42 14.95 -2.01
N CYS A 345 33.37 14.44 -1.24
CA CYS A 345 33.18 13.38 -0.27
C CYS A 345 33.49 13.89 1.15
N TRP A 346 32.60 13.59 2.09
CA TRP A 346 32.72 13.96 3.49
C TRP A 346 32.76 12.71 4.33
N LEU A 347 33.89 12.50 5.01
CA LEU A 347 34.04 11.38 5.91
C LEU A 347 33.35 11.68 7.24
N GLY A 348 32.41 10.81 7.60
CA GLY A 348 31.71 10.83 8.86
C GLY A 348 32.68 10.54 10.00
N ASN A 349 32.62 11.35 11.05
CA ASN A 349 33.32 11.04 12.29
C ASN A 349 32.53 10.06 13.17
N GLY A 350 31.32 9.67 12.75
CA GLY A 350 30.45 8.72 13.46
C GLY A 350 29.75 9.35 14.67
N ASP A 351 29.74 10.66 14.73
CA ASP A 351 29.03 11.48 15.71
C ASP A 351 28.14 12.51 15.00
N GLY A 352 27.76 12.23 13.75
CA GLY A 352 27.07 13.16 12.85
C GLY A 352 27.89 14.32 12.31
N THR A 353 29.13 14.52 12.75
CA THR A 353 30.01 15.52 12.16
C THR A 353 30.83 14.92 11.03
N PHE A 354 31.31 15.78 10.14
CA PHE A 354 32.10 15.35 9.00
C PHE A 354 33.41 16.12 8.93
N LYS A 355 34.43 15.46 8.39
CA LYS A 355 35.67 16.14 7.97
C LYS A 355 35.36 17.11 6.83
N THR A 356 36.22 18.11 6.63
CA THR A 356 36.10 19.02 5.48
C THR A 356 36.01 18.21 4.19
N GLY A 357 35.01 18.53 3.37
CA GLY A 357 34.75 17.83 2.13
C GLY A 357 35.98 17.80 1.25
N LEU A 358 36.43 16.59 0.90
CA LEU A 358 37.46 16.40 -0.09
C LEU A 358 36.82 16.63 -1.45
N SER A 359 37.30 17.64 -2.19
CA SER A 359 36.98 17.77 -3.61
C SER A 359 37.68 16.63 -4.35
N ILE A 360 36.88 15.68 -4.82
CA ILE A 360 37.38 14.54 -5.61
C ILE A 360 37.36 14.88 -7.11
N SER A 361 36.46 15.77 -7.52
CA SER A 361 36.40 16.34 -8.86
C SER A 361 36.00 17.81 -8.82
N THR A 362 36.59 18.63 -9.70
CA THR A 362 36.24 20.04 -9.88
C THR A 362 35.25 20.25 -11.04
N GLN A 363 34.69 19.17 -11.56
CA GLN A 363 33.72 19.20 -12.66
C GLN A 363 32.30 19.07 -12.10
N PRO A 364 31.33 19.87 -12.56
CA PRO A 364 29.94 19.75 -12.12
C PRO A 364 29.43 18.32 -12.32
N ALA A 365 28.72 17.76 -11.34
CA ALA A 365 28.20 16.40 -11.43
C ALA A 365 26.68 16.36 -11.24
N PHE A 366 26.02 15.67 -12.16
CA PHE A 366 24.56 15.59 -12.23
C PHE A 366 24.04 14.21 -11.79
N PHE A 367 24.92 13.21 -11.75
CA PHE A 367 24.61 11.85 -11.34
C PHE A 367 25.82 11.22 -10.65
N ILE A 368 25.58 10.38 -9.63
CA ILE A 368 26.58 9.63 -8.88
C ILE A 368 26.07 8.21 -8.66
N ALA A 369 26.94 7.22 -8.88
CA ALA A 369 26.75 5.84 -8.47
C ALA A 369 27.95 5.38 -7.63
N ILE A 370 27.70 4.40 -6.74
CA ILE A 370 28.70 3.85 -5.82
C ILE A 370 28.79 2.34 -6.06
N GLY A 371 30.00 1.80 -6.11
CA GLY A 371 30.27 0.36 -6.22
C GLY A 371 31.75 0.06 -6.04
N ASP A 372 32.12 -1.18 -5.70
CA ASP A 372 33.52 -1.62 -5.64
C ASP A 372 33.95 -2.07 -7.04
N LEU A 373 34.63 -1.20 -7.80
CA LEU A 373 34.96 -1.36 -9.22
C LEU A 373 36.28 -2.11 -9.45
N ASN A 374 37.11 -2.23 -8.41
CA ASN A 374 38.39 -2.95 -8.46
C ASN A 374 38.42 -4.20 -7.57
N LEU A 375 37.31 -4.56 -6.93
CA LEU A 375 37.17 -5.73 -6.06
C LEU A 375 38.12 -5.75 -4.86
N ASP A 376 38.58 -4.59 -4.39
CA ASP A 376 39.37 -4.47 -3.17
C ASP A 376 38.49 -4.30 -1.90
N GLY A 377 37.17 -4.38 -2.11
CA GLY A 377 36.11 -4.29 -1.14
C GLY A 377 35.77 -2.86 -0.76
N LYS A 378 36.43 -1.83 -1.30
CA LYS A 378 36.22 -0.43 -0.91
C LYS A 378 35.24 0.24 -1.87
N PRO A 379 34.40 1.18 -1.38
CA PRO A 379 33.51 1.88 -2.28
C PRO A 379 34.29 2.80 -3.23
N ASP A 380 34.09 2.60 -4.51
CA ASP A 380 34.51 3.50 -5.58
C ASP A 380 33.30 4.32 -6.06
N VAL A 381 33.58 5.38 -6.81
CA VAL A 381 32.59 6.35 -7.26
C VAL A 381 32.60 6.43 -8.79
N VAL A 382 31.42 6.41 -9.38
CA VAL A 382 31.22 6.82 -10.78
C VAL A 382 30.40 8.09 -10.82
N ALA A 383 31.00 9.16 -11.34
CA ALA A 383 30.36 10.45 -11.48
C ALA A 383 30.16 10.82 -12.95
N VAL A 384 28.95 11.26 -13.29
CA VAL A 384 28.66 11.85 -14.59
C VAL A 384 28.87 13.35 -14.48
N THR A 385 29.97 13.83 -15.07
CA THR A 385 30.45 15.21 -14.89
C THR A 385 30.43 16.04 -16.18
N GLY A 386 30.64 17.34 -16.06
CA GLY A 386 30.85 18.25 -17.19
C GLY A 386 32.06 17.93 -18.09
N ALA A 387 32.96 17.02 -17.67
CA ALA A 387 34.06 16.50 -18.50
C ALA A 387 33.78 15.11 -19.10
N GLY A 388 32.66 14.48 -18.74
CA GLY A 388 32.33 13.10 -19.09
C GLY A 388 32.11 12.23 -17.85
N THR A 389 32.10 10.91 -18.06
CA THR A 389 31.97 9.91 -16.99
C THR A 389 33.35 9.63 -16.40
N VAL A 390 33.47 9.82 -15.09
CA VAL A 390 34.72 9.70 -14.33
C VAL A 390 34.57 8.58 -13.30
N VAL A 391 35.59 7.74 -13.21
CA VAL A 391 35.71 6.71 -12.18
C VAL A 391 36.79 7.14 -11.19
N ASP A 392 36.39 7.27 -9.93
CA ASP A 392 37.25 7.63 -8.81
C ASP A 392 37.39 6.42 -7.88
N LEU A 393 38.55 5.76 -7.89
CA LEU A 393 38.80 4.58 -7.05
C LEU A 393 39.10 5.00 -5.61
N GLY A 394 38.37 4.44 -4.66
CA GLY A 394 38.54 4.63 -3.24
C GLY A 394 39.81 3.97 -2.73
N ASN A 395 40.66 4.74 -2.06
CA ASN A 395 41.82 4.18 -1.36
C ASN A 395 41.42 3.47 -0.06
N GLY A 396 40.18 3.68 0.42
CA GLY A 396 39.64 3.06 1.63
C GLY A 396 40.07 3.78 2.90
N ASP A 397 40.63 4.97 2.76
CA ASP A 397 40.86 5.95 3.81
C ASP A 397 40.02 7.21 3.58
N GLY A 398 39.04 7.12 2.66
CA GLY A 398 38.19 8.21 2.22
C GLY A 398 38.86 9.19 1.26
N THR A 399 40.07 8.89 0.78
CA THR A 399 40.66 9.55 -0.39
C THR A 399 40.43 8.72 -1.65
N PHE A 400 40.53 9.38 -2.79
CA PHE A 400 40.33 8.77 -4.10
C PHE A 400 41.58 8.92 -4.94
N GLN A 401 41.84 7.95 -5.80
CA GLN A 401 42.87 8.07 -6.83
C GLN A 401 42.49 9.18 -7.82
N THR A 402 43.45 9.58 -8.67
CA THR A 402 43.14 10.54 -9.73
C THR A 402 42.06 9.95 -10.65
N GLY A 403 40.91 10.62 -10.71
CA GLY A 403 39.77 10.19 -11.49
C GLY A 403 40.13 9.84 -12.93
N LEU A 404 39.77 8.64 -13.34
CA LEU A 404 39.94 8.16 -14.70
C LEU A 404 38.71 8.57 -15.51
N VAL A 405 38.91 9.44 -16.50
CA VAL A 405 37.85 9.72 -17.49
C VAL A 405 37.72 8.50 -18.38
N VAL A 406 36.62 7.77 -18.22
CA VAL A 406 36.36 6.53 -18.95
C VAL A 406 35.50 6.75 -20.20
N SER A 407 34.73 7.85 -20.22
CA SER A 407 33.99 8.30 -21.40
C SER A 407 33.84 9.83 -21.38
N SER A 408 33.74 10.43 -22.56
CA SER A 408 33.46 11.87 -22.71
C SER A 408 31.98 12.23 -22.62
N SER A 409 31.07 11.27 -22.34
CA SER A 409 29.63 11.53 -22.34
C SER A 409 28.99 11.72 -20.96
N GLN A 410 27.80 12.35 -20.94
CA GLN A 410 27.18 13.00 -19.79
C GLN A 410 25.70 12.64 -19.56
N SER A 411 25.32 11.36 -19.63
CA SER A 411 23.90 10.95 -19.45
C SER A 411 23.67 10.13 -18.18
N SER A 412 23.92 8.82 -18.23
CA SER A 412 23.68 7.91 -17.11
C SER A 412 24.66 6.75 -17.16
N VAL A 413 24.87 6.12 -16.00
CA VAL A 413 25.75 4.97 -15.85
C VAL A 413 25.02 3.84 -15.14
N ALA A 414 25.25 2.62 -15.62
CA ALA A 414 24.95 1.41 -14.89
C ALA A 414 26.25 0.67 -14.53
N ILE A 415 26.30 0.12 -13.31
CA ILE A 415 27.39 -0.71 -12.79
C ILE A 415 26.88 -2.14 -12.67
N GLY A 416 27.65 -3.12 -13.13
CA GLY A 416 27.31 -4.55 -13.00
C GLY A 416 28.31 -5.45 -13.72
N ASP A 417 28.29 -6.76 -13.47
CA ASP A 417 29.09 -7.73 -14.21
C ASP A 417 28.36 -8.14 -15.50
N PHE A 418 28.57 -7.36 -16.57
CA PHE A 418 27.89 -7.58 -17.85
C PHE A 418 28.61 -8.60 -18.74
N ASN A 419 29.86 -8.95 -18.39
CA ASN A 419 30.68 -9.91 -19.12
C ASN A 419 30.83 -11.27 -18.42
N GLY A 420 30.32 -11.42 -17.20
CA GLY A 420 30.29 -12.68 -16.44
C GLY A 420 31.66 -13.14 -15.94
N ASP A 421 32.69 -12.28 -15.96
CA ASP A 421 34.02 -12.59 -15.45
C ASP A 421 34.18 -12.33 -13.94
N GLY A 422 33.09 -11.95 -13.28
CA GLY A 422 33.04 -11.63 -11.86
C GLY A 422 33.60 -10.24 -11.55
N LYS A 423 33.87 -9.41 -12.57
CA LYS A 423 34.38 -8.06 -12.38
C LYS A 423 33.30 -7.01 -12.67
N PRO A 424 33.31 -5.89 -11.94
CA PRO A 424 32.43 -4.77 -12.22
C PRO A 424 32.76 -4.15 -13.58
N ASP A 425 31.77 -4.10 -14.44
CA ASP A 425 31.79 -3.42 -15.72
C ASP A 425 30.93 -2.15 -15.68
N LEU A 426 31.10 -1.28 -16.67
CA LEU A 426 30.27 -0.09 -16.85
C LEU A 426 29.52 -0.12 -18.18
N VAL A 427 28.28 0.36 -18.12
CA VAL A 427 27.53 0.76 -19.31
C VAL A 427 27.20 2.24 -19.19
N ILE A 428 27.62 3.01 -20.20
CA ILE A 428 27.49 4.47 -20.23
C ILE A 428 26.54 4.85 -21.36
N ALA A 429 25.47 5.57 -21.00
CA ALA A 429 24.57 6.19 -21.96
C ALA A 429 25.20 7.48 -22.50
N ASN A 430 25.16 7.63 -23.82
CA ASN A 430 25.76 8.78 -24.49
C ASN A 430 24.72 9.83 -24.91
N ASP A 431 25.03 11.12 -24.87
CA ASP A 431 24.08 12.20 -25.22
C ASP A 431 23.98 12.47 -26.73
N SER A 432 24.93 11.91 -27.50
CA SER A 432 25.09 12.15 -28.95
C SER A 432 25.50 10.89 -29.73
N GLY A 433 25.54 9.71 -29.09
CA GLY A 433 26.03 8.46 -29.68
C GLY A 433 25.38 7.22 -29.06
N SER A 434 25.73 6.03 -29.55
CA SER A 434 25.27 4.77 -28.93
C SER A 434 25.83 4.60 -27.52
N ALA A 435 25.10 3.89 -26.66
CA ALA A 435 25.63 3.47 -25.36
C ALA A 435 26.95 2.69 -25.54
N GLN A 436 27.81 2.75 -24.52
CA GLN A 436 29.12 2.13 -24.54
C GLN A 436 29.27 1.15 -23.38
N PHE A 437 29.82 -0.01 -23.69
CA PHE A 437 30.25 -1.02 -22.73
C PHE A 437 31.75 -0.88 -22.47
N LEU A 438 32.11 -0.94 -21.19
CA LEU A 438 33.47 -0.86 -20.72
C LEU A 438 33.74 -2.03 -19.79
N ALA A 439 34.53 -3.01 -20.25
CA ALA A 439 34.92 -4.16 -19.44
C ALA A 439 35.91 -3.75 -18.35
N GLY A 440 35.64 -4.16 -17.11
CA GLY A 440 36.51 -3.93 -15.97
C GLY A 440 37.74 -4.83 -15.98
N ASN A 441 38.90 -4.27 -15.65
CA ASN A 441 40.15 -5.03 -15.51
C ASN A 441 40.44 -5.48 -14.07
N SER A 442 39.49 -5.31 -13.13
CA SER A 442 39.65 -5.56 -11.67
C SER A 442 40.74 -4.75 -10.97
N ASP A 443 41.30 -3.75 -11.64
CA ASP A 443 42.20 -2.74 -11.05
C ASP A 443 41.55 -1.35 -11.11
N GLY A 444 40.25 -1.29 -11.42
CA GLY A 444 39.48 -0.07 -11.61
C GLY A 444 39.78 0.67 -12.91
N THR A 445 40.61 0.10 -13.79
CA THR A 445 40.71 0.50 -15.19
C THR A 445 39.74 -0.28 -16.05
N PHE A 446 39.43 0.29 -17.22
CA PHE A 446 38.50 -0.30 -18.17
C PHE A 446 39.17 -0.48 -19.52
N GLN A 447 38.75 -1.52 -20.24
CA GLN A 447 39.11 -1.70 -21.63
C GLN A 447 38.55 -0.56 -22.48
N ALA A 448 39.08 -0.41 -23.70
CA ALA A 448 38.61 0.61 -24.63
C ALA A 448 37.08 0.49 -24.82
N PRO A 449 36.31 1.60 -24.73
CA PRO A 449 34.87 1.57 -24.85
C PRO A 449 34.43 0.88 -26.13
N VAL A 450 33.60 -0.15 -25.98
CA VAL A 450 33.00 -0.87 -27.10
C VAL A 450 31.59 -0.31 -27.26
N ALA A 451 31.29 0.22 -28.45
CA ALA A 451 29.93 0.66 -28.74
C ALA A 451 28.97 -0.52 -28.60
N ILE A 452 27.79 -0.25 -28.05
CA ILE A 452 26.67 -1.19 -27.98
C ILE A 452 25.75 -0.86 -29.15
N PRO A 453 25.97 -1.41 -30.36
CA PRO A 453 25.19 -1.04 -31.55
C PRO A 453 23.72 -1.46 -31.43
N SER A 454 23.40 -2.35 -30.48
CA SER A 454 22.03 -2.76 -30.17
C SER A 454 21.22 -1.68 -29.45
N ILE A 455 21.88 -0.66 -28.87
CA ILE A 455 21.23 0.52 -28.31
C ILE A 455 21.38 1.67 -29.34
N PRO A 456 20.26 2.19 -29.89
CA PRO A 456 20.29 3.28 -30.86
C PRO A 456 21.04 4.51 -30.33
N ALA A 457 21.70 5.23 -31.23
CA ALA A 457 22.31 6.50 -30.90
C ALA A 457 21.23 7.58 -30.67
N GLY A 458 21.34 8.33 -29.59
CA GLY A 458 20.41 9.40 -29.23
C GLY A 458 20.66 9.86 -27.79
N ASN A 459 19.95 10.89 -27.34
CA ASN A 459 20.03 11.32 -25.93
C ASN A 459 19.49 10.18 -25.05
N LEU A 460 20.22 9.66 -24.08
CA LEU A 460 19.82 8.47 -23.31
C LEU A 460 19.69 8.82 -21.82
N PRO A 461 18.60 9.48 -21.42
CA PRO A 461 18.49 10.07 -20.08
C PRO A 461 18.42 9.02 -18.96
N VAL A 462 18.02 7.78 -19.25
CA VAL A 462 17.88 6.72 -18.23
C VAL A 462 18.24 5.34 -18.78
N LEU A 463 19.11 4.64 -18.04
CA LEU A 463 19.37 3.21 -18.15
C LEU A 463 18.95 2.51 -16.85
N LYS A 464 18.36 1.32 -16.98
CA LYS A 464 18.09 0.41 -15.85
C LYS A 464 18.66 -0.96 -16.17
N THR A 465 19.08 -1.68 -15.14
CA THR A 465 19.61 -3.04 -15.24
C THR A 465 18.62 -4.05 -14.68
N GLY A 466 18.65 -5.26 -15.21
CA GLY A 466 17.84 -6.38 -14.77
C GLY A 466 18.10 -7.62 -15.63
N ASP A 467 17.72 -8.80 -15.17
CA ASP A 467 17.72 -10.01 -15.99
C ASP A 467 16.34 -10.15 -16.66
N PHE A 468 16.24 -9.73 -17.92
CA PHE A 468 14.97 -9.73 -18.66
C PHE A 468 14.74 -11.04 -19.42
N ASN A 469 15.75 -11.90 -19.50
CA ASN A 469 15.70 -13.21 -20.17
C ASN A 469 15.91 -14.42 -19.24
N ASN A 470 15.99 -14.19 -17.93
CA ASN A 470 16.22 -15.17 -16.88
C ASN A 470 17.43 -16.09 -17.12
N ASP A 471 18.43 -15.63 -17.84
CA ASP A 471 19.62 -16.42 -18.13
C ASP A 471 20.73 -16.22 -17.07
N GLY A 472 20.42 -15.45 -16.02
CA GLY A 472 21.30 -15.13 -14.91
C GLY A 472 22.31 -14.04 -15.23
N LYS A 473 22.18 -13.35 -16.38
CA LYS A 473 23.07 -12.29 -16.82
C LYS A 473 22.34 -10.95 -16.80
N LEU A 474 23.10 -9.89 -16.64
CA LEU A 474 22.56 -8.54 -16.63
C LEU A 474 22.25 -8.06 -18.04
N ASP A 475 21.00 -7.66 -18.25
CA ASP A 475 20.52 -6.96 -19.43
C ASP A 475 20.30 -5.46 -19.11
N LEU A 476 20.00 -4.69 -20.16
CA LEU A 476 19.82 -3.24 -20.09
C LEU A 476 18.47 -2.82 -20.64
N ALA A 477 17.68 -2.09 -19.85
CA ALA A 477 16.51 -1.36 -20.32
C ALA A 477 16.86 0.13 -20.55
N PHE A 478 16.36 0.69 -21.64
CA PHE A 478 16.69 2.06 -22.07
C PHE A 478 15.52 2.75 -22.74
N PHE A 479 15.56 4.09 -22.76
CA PHE A 479 14.75 4.88 -23.67
C PHE A 479 15.52 6.04 -24.30
N VAL A 480 15.13 6.39 -25.53
CA VAL A 480 15.66 7.48 -26.34
C VAL A 480 14.51 8.49 -26.56
N PRO A 481 14.59 9.73 -26.03
CA PRO A 481 13.70 10.83 -26.37
C PRO A 481 14.02 11.37 -27.78
N PRO A 482 13.13 12.16 -28.40
CA PRO A 482 13.13 12.37 -29.83
C PRO A 482 14.23 13.34 -30.28
N ALA A 483 15.05 12.92 -31.27
CA ALA A 483 15.55 13.72 -32.41
C ALA A 483 16.60 12.94 -33.23
N PRO A 484 16.54 12.87 -34.58
CA PRO A 484 15.44 13.19 -35.51
C PRO A 484 14.42 12.04 -35.70
N ASP A 485 14.62 10.92 -34.99
CA ASP A 485 13.84 9.69 -35.07
C ASP A 485 12.69 9.65 -34.05
N PRO A 486 11.68 8.78 -34.23
CA PRO A 486 10.65 8.54 -33.22
C PRO A 486 11.27 8.08 -31.89
N PRO A 487 10.66 8.42 -30.73
CA PRO A 487 11.17 7.97 -29.44
C PRO A 487 11.29 6.46 -29.43
N THR A 488 12.24 5.90 -28.68
CA THR A 488 12.48 4.45 -28.62
C THR A 488 12.56 3.97 -27.19
N VAL A 489 11.92 2.85 -26.88
CA VAL A 489 12.09 2.09 -25.62
C VAL A 489 12.61 0.70 -26.00
N GLY A 490 13.54 0.15 -25.23
CA GLY A 490 14.06 -1.17 -25.54
C GLY A 490 14.82 -1.86 -24.42
N VAL A 491 15.15 -3.12 -24.71
CA VAL A 491 15.99 -4.01 -23.91
C VAL A 491 17.13 -4.53 -24.78
N ALA A 492 18.36 -4.40 -24.29
CA ALA A 492 19.56 -4.99 -24.89
C ALA A 492 20.06 -6.14 -24.00
N LEU A 493 20.20 -7.34 -24.57
CA LEU A 493 20.46 -8.56 -23.81
C LEU A 493 21.95 -8.83 -23.66
N GLY A 494 22.38 -9.04 -22.43
CA GLY A 494 23.75 -9.35 -22.08
C GLY A 494 24.12 -10.77 -22.48
N ASN A 495 25.20 -10.93 -23.24
CA ASN A 495 25.72 -12.26 -23.57
C ASN A 495 26.66 -12.83 -22.51
N ALA A 496 26.90 -12.13 -21.39
CA ALA A 496 27.98 -12.41 -20.42
C ALA A 496 29.31 -12.62 -21.14
N ASN A 497 29.63 -11.69 -22.03
CA ASN A 497 30.95 -11.51 -22.61
C ASN A 497 31.20 -10.03 -22.99
N GLY A 498 30.41 -9.11 -22.43
CA GLY A 498 30.50 -7.67 -22.70
C GLY A 498 29.86 -7.24 -24.01
N THR A 499 29.30 -8.17 -24.79
CA THR A 499 28.49 -7.85 -25.95
C THR A 499 27.01 -7.92 -25.61
N PHE A 500 26.24 -7.01 -26.19
CA PHE A 500 24.80 -7.00 -26.06
C PHE A 500 24.18 -7.26 -27.41
N GLN A 501 23.37 -8.30 -27.50
CA GLN A 501 22.54 -8.50 -28.68
C GLN A 501 21.32 -7.59 -28.61
N SER A 502 20.82 -7.19 -29.77
CA SER A 502 19.52 -6.52 -29.84
C SER A 502 18.47 -7.48 -29.30
N GLY A 503 17.93 -7.16 -28.13
CA GLY A 503 16.76 -7.84 -27.61
C GLY A 503 15.54 -7.32 -28.34
N PHE A 504 14.98 -6.25 -27.79
CA PHE A 504 13.72 -5.71 -28.27
C PHE A 504 13.77 -4.18 -28.27
N THR A 505 13.34 -3.55 -29.36
CA THR A 505 13.14 -2.11 -29.43
C THR A 505 11.79 -1.80 -30.04
N MET A 506 11.17 -0.73 -29.57
CA MET A 506 9.97 -0.21 -30.18
C MET A 506 9.83 1.29 -29.97
N SER A 507 9.12 1.93 -30.88
CA SER A 507 8.82 3.35 -30.75
C SER A 507 7.48 3.56 -30.06
N PRO A 508 7.46 3.99 -28.79
CA PRO A 508 6.20 4.38 -28.17
C PRO A 508 5.55 5.55 -28.91
N PRO A 509 4.22 5.73 -28.76
CA PRO A 509 3.47 6.82 -29.40
C PRO A 509 3.98 8.20 -29.01
N GLY A 510 4.62 8.32 -27.85
CA GLY A 510 5.18 9.56 -27.35
C GLY A 510 6.47 9.42 -26.56
N PRO A 511 7.19 10.53 -26.36
CA PRO A 511 8.48 10.56 -25.68
C PRO A 511 8.36 10.12 -24.21
N PRO A 512 8.96 9.00 -23.81
CA PRO A 512 9.04 8.64 -22.40
C PRO A 512 9.88 9.65 -21.61
N VAL A 513 9.47 9.93 -20.37
CA VAL A 513 10.20 10.80 -19.43
C VAL A 513 10.70 10.06 -18.19
N SER A 514 10.09 8.92 -17.88
CA SER A 514 10.49 8.04 -16.78
C SER A 514 10.20 6.59 -17.10
N MET A 515 10.88 5.70 -16.37
CA MET A 515 10.83 4.26 -16.57
C MET A 515 10.94 3.55 -15.23
N LEU A 516 10.11 2.52 -15.04
CA LEU A 516 10.16 1.60 -13.92
C LEU A 516 10.38 0.18 -14.44
N VAL A 517 11.25 -0.57 -13.75
CA VAL A 517 11.50 -2.00 -14.00
C VAL A 517 11.01 -2.76 -12.78
N LEU A 518 10.03 -3.63 -13.01
CA LEU A 518 9.43 -4.50 -12.00
C LEU A 518 8.65 -5.61 -12.70
N ASP A 519 8.45 -6.74 -12.04
CA ASP A 519 7.52 -7.77 -12.51
C ASP A 519 6.08 -7.29 -12.23
N VAL A 520 5.52 -6.49 -13.14
CA VAL A 520 4.11 -6.08 -13.05
C VAL A 520 3.17 -7.24 -13.34
N ASN A 521 3.73 -8.33 -13.86
CA ASN A 521 3.27 -9.61 -14.33
C ASN A 521 2.89 -10.70 -13.31
N VAL A 522 3.64 -10.63 -12.21
CA VAL A 522 3.99 -11.74 -11.32
C VAL A 522 4.30 -13.04 -12.08
N ASP A 523 4.88 -12.95 -13.27
CA ASP A 523 5.28 -14.11 -14.08
C ASP A 523 6.74 -14.51 -13.84
N GLY A 524 7.41 -13.81 -12.93
CA GLY A 524 8.81 -13.98 -12.59
C GLY A 524 9.76 -13.26 -13.56
N ASN A 525 9.23 -12.60 -14.59
CA ASN A 525 10.02 -11.86 -15.58
C ASN A 525 9.93 -10.36 -15.29
N LEU A 526 11.03 -9.65 -15.50
CA LEU A 526 11.00 -8.20 -15.38
C LEU A 526 10.20 -7.57 -16.52
N ASP A 527 9.26 -6.71 -16.15
CA ASP A 527 8.47 -5.87 -17.05
C ASP A 527 8.94 -4.41 -17.02
N LEU A 528 8.42 -3.63 -17.98
CA LEU A 528 8.77 -2.24 -18.14
C LEU A 528 7.51 -1.36 -18.16
N VAL A 529 7.52 -0.28 -17.40
CA VAL A 529 6.47 0.75 -17.40
C VAL A 529 7.09 2.10 -17.72
N THR A 530 6.56 2.80 -18.72
CA THR A 530 6.99 4.17 -19.05
C THR A 530 5.84 5.17 -18.98
N ALA A 531 6.13 6.38 -18.52
CA ALA A 531 5.24 7.53 -18.62
C ALA A 531 5.71 8.42 -19.78
N ASN A 532 4.80 8.78 -20.69
CA ASN A 532 5.13 9.47 -21.94
C ASN A 532 4.59 10.91 -21.96
N GLU A 533 5.48 11.87 -22.25
CA GLU A 533 5.25 13.30 -22.38
C GLU A 533 4.54 13.63 -23.70
N ASN A 534 3.74 14.70 -23.74
CA ASN A 534 3.01 15.25 -24.91
C ASN A 534 1.92 14.38 -25.54
N ASP A 535 2.06 13.06 -25.51
CA ASP A 535 1.05 12.10 -25.98
C ASP A 535 0.18 11.56 -24.85
N TYR A 536 0.51 11.99 -23.63
CA TYR A 536 -0.20 11.74 -22.39
C TYR A 536 -0.57 10.25 -22.34
N ASN A 537 0.37 9.35 -22.10
CA ASN A 537 0.04 7.93 -21.97
C ASN A 537 1.05 7.19 -21.14
N VAL A 538 0.60 6.07 -20.56
CA VAL A 538 1.50 5.07 -19.99
C VAL A 538 1.73 4.02 -21.06
N SER A 539 2.94 3.47 -21.13
CA SER A 539 3.20 2.27 -21.92
C SER A 539 3.67 1.18 -20.98
N VAL A 540 3.05 0.00 -21.08
CA VAL A 540 3.46 -1.18 -20.32
C VAL A 540 3.90 -2.25 -21.28
N PHE A 541 5.12 -2.73 -21.06
CA PHE A 541 5.79 -3.71 -21.87
C PHE A 541 6.06 -4.93 -21.00
N LEU A 542 5.35 -6.02 -21.25
CA LEU A 542 5.60 -7.26 -20.49
C LEU A 542 6.87 -7.95 -20.97
N GLY A 543 7.75 -8.30 -20.06
CA GLY A 543 8.83 -9.26 -20.28
C GLY A 543 8.27 -10.63 -20.63
N LYS A 544 8.91 -11.30 -21.58
CA LYS A 544 8.62 -12.72 -21.86
C LYS A 544 9.54 -13.68 -21.13
N GLY A 545 10.52 -13.15 -20.38
CA GLY A 545 11.59 -13.96 -19.81
C GLY A 545 12.54 -14.54 -20.87
N ASP A 546 12.49 -14.08 -22.12
CA ASP A 546 13.47 -14.37 -23.17
C ASP A 546 14.24 -13.11 -23.60
N GLY A 547 14.08 -12.03 -22.85
CA GLY A 547 14.71 -10.75 -23.13
C GLY A 547 14.00 -9.89 -24.17
N THR A 548 12.93 -10.42 -24.76
CA THR A 548 12.03 -9.62 -25.55
C THR A 548 10.87 -9.13 -24.72
N LEU A 549 10.48 -7.89 -24.94
CA LEU A 549 9.22 -7.38 -24.42
C LEU A 549 8.11 -7.72 -25.42
N ARG A 550 6.91 -7.97 -24.93
CA ARG A 550 5.70 -7.91 -25.76
C ARG A 550 5.55 -6.46 -26.23
N THR A 551 5.05 -6.27 -27.46
CA THR A 551 4.72 -4.94 -27.96
C THR A 551 3.94 -4.21 -26.88
N GLY A 552 4.54 -3.13 -26.37
CA GLY A 552 3.98 -2.27 -25.35
C GLY A 552 2.53 -2.01 -25.67
N GLN A 553 1.67 -2.35 -24.72
CA GLN A 553 0.32 -1.86 -24.82
C GLN A 553 0.39 -0.37 -24.55
N TYR A 554 -0.23 0.38 -25.45
CA TYR A 554 -0.20 1.83 -25.44
C TYR A 554 -1.53 2.34 -24.91
N PHE A 555 -1.47 3.12 -23.85
CA PHE A 555 -2.65 3.56 -23.12
C PHE A 555 -2.88 5.06 -23.39
N GLY A 556 -3.29 5.40 -24.63
CA GLY A 556 -3.48 6.77 -25.10
C GLY A 556 -4.44 7.59 -24.24
N THR A 557 -4.07 8.83 -23.84
CA THR A 557 -4.98 9.73 -23.09
C THR A 557 -5.52 10.92 -23.89
N GLY A 558 -5.26 10.98 -25.20
CA GLY A 558 -5.85 11.97 -26.12
C GLY A 558 -5.16 13.34 -26.12
N PRO A 559 -5.39 14.20 -27.14
CA PRO A 559 -4.60 15.42 -27.34
C PRO A 559 -5.11 16.58 -26.46
N HIS A 560 -4.42 16.91 -25.36
CA HIS A 560 -4.83 18.01 -24.47
C HIS A 560 -3.65 18.86 -23.98
N GLY A 561 -3.52 20.10 -24.47
CA GLY A 561 -2.30 20.89 -24.40
C GLY A 561 -1.68 21.15 -23.01
N GLY A 562 -0.37 20.87 -22.92
CA GLY A 562 0.64 21.76 -22.34
C GLY A 562 0.72 21.83 -20.83
N GLY A 563 1.12 20.74 -20.17
CA GLY A 563 1.52 20.73 -18.76
C GLY A 563 2.40 19.51 -18.45
N ARG A 564 3.41 19.67 -17.59
CA ARG A 564 4.26 18.57 -17.09
C ARG A 564 3.42 17.67 -16.18
N ALA A 565 3.36 16.38 -16.47
CA ALA A 565 2.87 15.38 -15.53
C ALA A 565 3.97 15.09 -14.49
N ASN A 566 3.63 15.21 -13.20
CA ASN A 566 4.41 14.65 -12.11
C ASN A 566 3.65 13.38 -11.68
N VAL A 567 4.33 12.22 -11.63
CA VAL A 567 3.68 10.91 -11.47
C VAL A 567 3.70 10.40 -10.02
N ASP A 568 4.01 11.27 -9.06
CA ASP A 568 3.82 10.92 -7.66
C ASP A 568 2.35 11.20 -7.28
N ASN A 569 1.60 10.12 -6.98
CA ASN A 569 0.23 10.07 -6.40
C ASN A 569 -1.03 9.84 -7.30
N THR A 570 -0.97 9.25 -8.51
CA THR A 570 -2.20 9.04 -9.35
C THR A 570 -2.49 7.62 -9.88
N SER A 571 -1.91 6.57 -9.28
CA SER A 571 -2.15 5.17 -9.66
C SER A 571 -2.53 4.28 -8.47
N THR A 572 -3.43 3.32 -8.66
CA THR A 572 -3.68 2.23 -7.71
C THR A 572 -3.49 0.87 -8.39
N ALA A 573 -3.17 -0.17 -7.62
CA ALA A 573 -3.03 -1.52 -8.13
C ALA A 573 -3.94 -2.49 -7.34
N SER A 574 -4.74 -3.30 -8.03
CA SER A 574 -5.65 -4.32 -7.46
C SER A 574 -5.98 -5.37 -8.52
N ASP A 575 -6.41 -6.58 -8.15
CA ASP A 575 -6.74 -7.66 -9.09
C ASP A 575 -8.16 -7.49 -9.69
N PHE A 576 -8.32 -6.60 -10.69
CA PHE A 576 -9.60 -6.27 -11.33
C PHE A 576 -10.28 -7.46 -12.02
N ASN A 577 -9.54 -8.51 -12.37
CA ASN A 577 -10.06 -9.63 -13.13
C ASN A 577 -10.12 -10.97 -12.34
N GLY A 578 -9.63 -10.99 -11.10
CA GLY A 578 -9.67 -12.13 -10.20
C GLY A 578 -8.69 -13.26 -10.57
N ASP A 579 -7.65 -12.97 -11.35
CA ASP A 579 -6.63 -13.95 -11.77
C ASP A 579 -5.46 -14.08 -10.79
N GLY A 580 -5.50 -13.39 -9.65
CA GLY A 580 -4.49 -13.39 -8.60
C GLY A 580 -3.30 -12.49 -8.88
N LEU A 581 -3.40 -11.60 -9.87
CA LEU A 581 -2.33 -10.70 -10.28
C LEU A 581 -2.77 -9.23 -10.12
N PRO A 582 -1.90 -8.32 -9.66
CA PRO A 582 -2.26 -6.92 -9.47
C PRO A 582 -2.42 -6.20 -10.82
N ASP A 583 -3.66 -5.85 -11.18
CA ASP A 583 -3.96 -4.97 -12.29
C ASP A 583 -3.74 -3.49 -11.88
N LEU A 584 -3.38 -2.60 -12.80
CA LEU A 584 -3.04 -1.19 -12.50
C LEU A 584 -4.12 -0.24 -13.03
N ALA A 585 -4.62 0.68 -12.21
CA ALA A 585 -5.48 1.78 -12.64
C ALA A 585 -4.74 3.12 -12.52
N VAL A 586 -4.78 3.95 -13.56
CA VAL A 586 -4.05 5.21 -13.66
C VAL A 586 -4.99 6.35 -14.05
N ILE A 587 -4.92 7.47 -13.32
CA ILE A 587 -5.58 8.73 -13.69
C ILE A 587 -4.55 9.68 -14.31
N ALA A 588 -4.88 10.25 -15.47
CA ALA A 588 -4.17 11.41 -16.02
C ALA A 588 -4.98 12.69 -15.74
N PRO A 589 -4.38 13.73 -15.15
CA PRO A 589 -5.09 14.86 -14.55
C PRO A 589 -5.85 15.78 -15.53
N ILE A 590 -5.73 15.59 -16.85
CA ILE A 590 -6.35 16.47 -17.86
C ILE A 590 -7.22 15.75 -18.90
N ALA A 591 -7.42 14.44 -18.76
CA ALA A 591 -8.09 13.66 -19.79
C ALA A 591 -9.42 13.04 -19.29
N PRO A 592 -10.43 12.93 -20.16
CA PRO A 592 -11.83 12.70 -19.78
C PRO A 592 -12.15 11.28 -19.30
N SER A 593 -11.18 10.40 -19.09
CA SER A 593 -11.39 8.97 -18.84
C SER A 593 -10.21 8.40 -18.05
N PRO A 594 -10.39 7.69 -16.92
CA PRO A 594 -9.35 6.92 -16.27
C PRO A 594 -9.09 5.65 -17.07
N TRP A 595 -7.86 5.15 -16.99
CA TRP A 595 -7.46 3.92 -17.66
C TRP A 595 -7.21 2.83 -16.65
N LEU A 596 -7.68 1.64 -17.00
CA LEU A 596 -7.27 0.40 -16.36
C LEU A 596 -6.40 -0.39 -17.30
N LEU A 597 -5.23 -0.71 -16.80
CA LEU A 597 -4.31 -1.67 -17.33
C LEU A 597 -4.59 -3.01 -16.65
N PHE A 598 -5.22 -3.93 -17.40
CA PHE A 598 -5.43 -5.29 -16.92
C PHE A 598 -4.25 -6.16 -17.26
N GLN A 599 -3.68 -6.70 -16.21
CA GLN A 599 -2.64 -7.68 -16.20
C GLN A 599 -3.24 -9.08 -16.32
N THR A 600 -3.87 -9.40 -17.45
CA THR A 600 -4.23 -10.81 -17.71
C THR A 600 -2.97 -11.66 -17.81
N GLY A 601 -2.75 -12.48 -16.78
CA GLY A 601 -1.70 -13.49 -16.80
C GLY A 601 -1.96 -14.49 -17.92
N THR A 602 -0.91 -14.88 -18.63
CA THR A 602 -0.92 -16.13 -19.40
C THR A 602 -0.78 -17.37 -18.50
N ASN A 603 -0.80 -17.19 -17.17
CA ASN A 603 -0.79 -18.29 -16.23
C ASN A 603 -2.10 -19.07 -16.38
N SER A 604 -1.95 -20.31 -16.86
CA SER A 604 -3.06 -21.24 -16.99
C SER A 604 -3.64 -21.47 -15.60
N GLY A 605 -4.85 -20.97 -15.35
CA GLY A 605 -5.45 -20.95 -14.02
C GLY A 605 -6.96 -21.12 -14.08
N PHE A 606 -7.63 -20.86 -12.97
CA PHE A 606 -9.08 -20.91 -12.93
C PHE A 606 -9.62 -19.95 -11.88
N SER A 607 -10.81 -19.43 -12.15
CA SER A 607 -11.59 -18.59 -11.24
C SER A 607 -12.71 -19.43 -10.62
N LEU A 608 -13.01 -19.21 -9.34
CA LEU A 608 -14.19 -19.77 -8.66
C LEU A 608 -15.23 -18.66 -8.55
N ILE A 609 -16.34 -18.80 -9.28
CA ILE A 609 -17.38 -17.78 -9.43
C ILE A 609 -18.65 -18.26 -8.74
N THR A 610 -19.29 -17.41 -7.94
CA THR A 610 -20.62 -17.68 -7.40
C THR A 610 -21.67 -17.14 -8.36
N THR A 611 -22.50 -18.02 -8.91
CA THR A 611 -23.51 -17.69 -9.95
C THR A 611 -24.93 -17.62 -9.40
N SER A 612 -25.09 -17.81 -8.10
CA SER A 612 -26.33 -17.58 -7.34
C SER A 612 -26.07 -16.56 -6.23
N ALA A 613 -27.11 -16.16 -5.50
CA ALA A 613 -26.95 -15.35 -4.29
C ALA A 613 -25.95 -16.02 -3.32
N ALA A 614 -25.07 -15.23 -2.71
CA ALA A 614 -24.06 -15.69 -1.76
C ALA A 614 -24.63 -16.05 -0.37
N SER A 615 -25.92 -15.77 -0.14
CA SER A 615 -26.65 -16.06 1.09
C SER A 615 -27.95 -16.81 0.80
N ASP A 616 -28.29 -17.80 1.64
CA ASP A 616 -29.55 -18.55 1.57
C ASP A 616 -30.11 -18.82 2.98
N THR A 617 -31.44 -18.88 3.11
CA THR A 617 -32.14 -19.06 4.39
C THR A 617 -33.00 -20.31 4.35
N VAL A 618 -32.76 -21.25 5.28
CA VAL A 618 -33.44 -22.54 5.34
C VAL A 618 -33.91 -22.88 6.76
N ALA A 619 -34.97 -23.67 6.87
CA ALA A 619 -35.38 -24.24 8.16
C ALA A 619 -34.48 -25.42 8.55
N ALA A 620 -34.33 -25.69 9.85
CA ALA A 620 -33.60 -26.87 10.32
C ALA A 620 -34.16 -28.20 9.74
N GLY A 621 -33.31 -28.98 9.08
CA GLY A 621 -33.68 -30.19 8.34
C GLY A 621 -33.88 -29.99 6.84
N ALA A 622 -33.76 -28.77 6.33
CA ALA A 622 -33.78 -28.45 4.92
C ALA A 622 -32.37 -28.26 4.34
N THR A 623 -32.31 -28.08 3.02
CA THR A 623 -31.07 -28.04 2.26
C THR A 623 -30.97 -26.73 1.48
N ALA A 624 -29.88 -25.99 1.66
CA ALA A 624 -29.55 -24.82 0.85
C ALA A 624 -28.73 -25.24 -0.37
N THR A 625 -28.92 -24.54 -1.49
CA THR A 625 -28.24 -24.84 -2.76
C THR A 625 -27.63 -23.57 -3.36
N TYR A 626 -26.32 -23.60 -3.60
CA TYR A 626 -25.60 -22.51 -4.25
C TYR A 626 -25.05 -22.98 -5.60
N ASN A 627 -25.25 -22.17 -6.64
CA ASN A 627 -24.70 -22.45 -7.96
C ASN A 627 -23.36 -21.73 -8.09
N LEU A 628 -22.32 -22.49 -8.37
CA LEU A 628 -20.96 -22.01 -8.59
C LEU A 628 -20.55 -22.33 -10.02
N ALA A 629 -19.52 -21.66 -10.51
CA ALA A 629 -18.85 -22.02 -11.75
C ALA A 629 -17.34 -21.97 -11.57
N ILE A 630 -16.63 -22.90 -12.20
CA ILE A 630 -15.19 -22.75 -12.40
C ILE A 630 -14.97 -22.33 -13.85
N ALA A 631 -14.35 -21.17 -14.04
CA ALA A 631 -13.96 -20.68 -15.35
C ALA A 631 -12.45 -20.94 -15.56
N PRO A 632 -12.05 -21.73 -16.56
CA PRO A 632 -10.64 -21.89 -16.89
C PRO A 632 -10.12 -20.61 -17.56
N SER A 633 -8.91 -20.18 -17.19
CA SER A 633 -8.21 -19.04 -17.78
C SER A 633 -6.84 -19.47 -18.31
N GLY A 634 -6.28 -18.71 -19.25
CA GLY A 634 -4.90 -18.92 -19.73
C GLY A 634 -4.61 -20.30 -20.35
N GLY A 635 -5.62 -21.03 -20.85
CA GLY A 635 -5.42 -22.39 -21.40
C GLY A 635 -5.21 -23.47 -20.32
N PHE A 636 -5.79 -23.29 -19.13
CA PHE A 636 -5.73 -24.24 -18.03
C PHE A 636 -6.08 -25.67 -18.44
N SER A 637 -5.14 -26.58 -18.17
CA SER A 637 -5.36 -28.02 -18.27
C SER A 637 -5.01 -28.70 -16.97
N GLY A 638 -6.03 -29.29 -16.35
CA GLY A 638 -5.89 -29.89 -15.04
C GLY A 638 -7.25 -30.20 -14.43
N THR A 639 -7.22 -30.91 -13.32
CA THR A 639 -8.40 -31.24 -12.53
C THR A 639 -8.42 -30.34 -11.30
N VAL A 640 -9.41 -29.44 -11.22
CA VAL A 640 -9.69 -28.61 -10.06
C VAL A 640 -10.48 -29.44 -9.04
N SER A 641 -9.98 -29.51 -7.82
CA SER A 641 -10.68 -30.11 -6.67
C SER A 641 -11.41 -29.02 -5.90
N VAL A 642 -12.65 -29.27 -5.50
CA VAL A 642 -13.46 -28.28 -4.76
C VAL A 642 -13.90 -28.90 -3.44
N SER A 643 -13.68 -28.16 -2.37
CA SER A 643 -14.02 -28.54 -1.01
C SER A 643 -14.74 -27.40 -0.30
N CYS A 644 -15.41 -27.68 0.81
CA CYS A 644 -16.02 -26.66 1.64
C CYS A 644 -15.71 -26.91 3.12
N THR A 645 -15.49 -25.83 3.86
CA THR A 645 -15.12 -25.80 5.28
C THR A 645 -15.88 -24.67 6.02
N GLY A 646 -15.64 -24.48 7.32
CA GLY A 646 -16.22 -23.38 8.10
C GLY A 646 -17.47 -23.71 8.94
N ILE A 647 -17.88 -24.99 8.99
CA ILE A 647 -19.15 -25.40 9.60
C ILE A 647 -18.92 -26.36 10.80
N PRO A 648 -19.61 -26.21 11.95
CA PRO A 648 -19.50 -27.16 13.07
C PRO A 648 -19.93 -28.58 12.65
N THR A 649 -19.01 -29.53 12.82
CA THR A 649 -18.91 -30.75 11.99
C THR A 649 -19.82 -31.92 12.38
N ALA A 650 -20.80 -31.75 13.27
CA ALA A 650 -21.68 -32.85 13.67
C ALA A 650 -23.08 -32.79 13.04
N GLU A 651 -23.58 -31.60 12.66
CA GLU A 651 -25.01 -31.40 12.35
C GLU A 651 -25.27 -30.71 11.01
N ILE A 652 -24.24 -30.25 10.30
CA ILE A 652 -24.35 -29.67 8.96
C ILE A 652 -23.38 -30.41 8.05
N THR A 653 -23.87 -30.90 6.92
CA THR A 653 -23.05 -31.54 5.90
C THR A 653 -23.00 -30.66 4.66
N CYS A 654 -21.79 -30.44 4.15
CA CYS A 654 -21.56 -29.67 2.95
C CYS A 654 -20.97 -30.57 1.85
N THR A 655 -21.61 -30.57 0.69
CA THR A 655 -21.23 -31.42 -0.45
C THR A 655 -21.21 -30.61 -1.74
N VAL A 656 -20.12 -30.69 -2.49
CA VAL A 656 -19.98 -30.05 -3.82
C VAL A 656 -20.17 -31.12 -4.89
N THR A 657 -21.04 -30.86 -5.87
CA THR A 657 -21.27 -31.76 -7.01
C THR A 657 -21.13 -31.00 -8.33
N PRO A 658 -20.20 -31.39 -9.23
CA PRO A 658 -19.15 -32.38 -9.03
C PRO A 658 -18.05 -31.87 -8.07
N GLY A 659 -17.47 -32.74 -7.24
CA GLY A 659 -16.36 -32.36 -6.33
C GLY A 659 -15.02 -32.11 -7.03
N THR A 660 -14.95 -32.42 -8.32
CA THR A 660 -13.80 -32.14 -9.19
C THR A 660 -14.25 -31.79 -10.59
N VAL A 661 -13.58 -30.84 -11.24
CA VAL A 661 -13.84 -30.45 -12.63
C VAL A 661 -12.53 -30.51 -13.41
N SER A 662 -12.55 -31.08 -14.61
CA SER A 662 -11.36 -31.16 -15.46
C SER A 662 -11.51 -30.31 -16.71
N PHE A 663 -10.45 -29.58 -17.05
CA PHE A 663 -10.37 -28.77 -18.26
C PHE A 663 -9.25 -29.25 -19.17
N SER A 664 -9.50 -29.17 -20.48
CA SER A 664 -8.46 -29.29 -21.51
C SER A 664 -7.92 -27.89 -21.80
N GLY A 665 -6.66 -27.74 -22.19
CA GLY A 665 -6.09 -26.40 -22.44
C GLY A 665 -6.76 -25.58 -23.55
N SER A 666 -7.72 -26.17 -24.28
CA SER A 666 -8.61 -25.50 -25.23
C SER A 666 -10.00 -25.13 -24.66
N SER A 667 -10.29 -25.48 -23.41
CA SER A 667 -11.57 -25.22 -22.76
C SER A 667 -11.68 -23.75 -22.39
N THR A 668 -12.69 -23.06 -22.93
CA THR A 668 -12.99 -21.65 -22.61
C THR A 668 -14.35 -21.47 -21.91
N SER A 669 -15.15 -22.54 -21.82
CA SER A 669 -16.47 -22.50 -21.20
C SER A 669 -16.39 -22.83 -19.70
N PRO A 670 -17.04 -22.05 -18.83
CA PRO A 670 -17.14 -22.36 -17.41
C PRO A 670 -17.86 -23.69 -17.17
N ALA A 671 -17.44 -24.42 -16.14
CA ALA A 671 -18.12 -25.62 -15.67
C ALA A 671 -18.94 -25.30 -14.43
N SER A 672 -20.25 -25.55 -14.49
CA SER A 672 -21.15 -25.34 -13.37
C SER A 672 -20.95 -26.41 -12.28
N LEU A 673 -21.00 -25.97 -11.03
CA LEU A 673 -21.03 -26.83 -9.85
C LEU A 673 -22.20 -26.41 -8.96
N THR A 674 -22.66 -27.37 -8.18
CA THR A 674 -23.70 -27.15 -7.19
C THR A 674 -23.14 -27.47 -5.81
N LEU A 675 -23.14 -26.47 -4.93
CA LEU A 675 -22.91 -26.67 -3.51
C LEU A 675 -24.24 -26.97 -2.84
N THR A 676 -24.29 -28.06 -2.09
CA THR A 676 -25.47 -28.48 -1.33
C THR A 676 -25.10 -28.53 0.13
N VAL A 677 -25.80 -27.76 0.95
CA VAL A 677 -25.58 -27.67 2.39
C VAL A 677 -26.84 -28.18 3.09
N ALA A 678 -26.74 -29.38 3.67
CA ALA A 678 -27.86 -30.02 4.34
C ALA A 678 -27.77 -29.83 5.85
N THR A 679 -28.89 -29.41 6.45
CA THR A 679 -29.03 -29.24 7.90
C THR A 679 -29.77 -30.43 8.52
N ALA A 680 -29.49 -30.74 9.77
CA ALA A 680 -30.15 -31.82 10.50
C ALA A 680 -31.52 -31.39 11.03
N LYS A 681 -32.54 -32.22 10.77
CA LYS A 681 -33.90 -32.01 11.27
C LYS A 681 -33.95 -32.23 12.78
N ARG A 682 -34.67 -31.35 13.50
CA ARG A 682 -35.01 -31.57 14.91
C ARG A 682 -35.79 -32.87 15.10
N THR A 683 -35.17 -33.87 15.73
CA THR A 683 -35.86 -35.08 16.18
C THR A 683 -36.43 -34.82 17.58
N MET A 684 -37.76 -34.74 17.68
CA MET A 684 -38.43 -34.94 18.95
C MET A 684 -38.62 -36.44 19.11
N ASP A 685 -37.71 -37.11 19.83
CA ASP A 685 -37.97 -38.48 20.25
C ASP A 685 -39.23 -38.50 21.11
N ALA A 686 -40.29 -39.11 20.59
CA ALA A 686 -41.42 -39.53 21.38
C ALA A 686 -40.91 -40.52 22.42
N VAL A 687 -40.84 -40.11 23.69
CA VAL A 687 -40.48 -40.99 24.81
C VAL A 687 -41.57 -42.05 24.95
N ALA A 688 -41.44 -43.14 24.20
CA ALA A 688 -42.12 -44.39 24.46
C ALA A 688 -41.43 -45.07 25.66
N GLY A 689 -41.98 -44.85 26.85
CA GLY A 689 -41.93 -45.78 27.99
C GLY A 689 -40.58 -46.41 28.34
N ALA A 690 -39.59 -45.62 28.78
CA ALA A 690 -38.45 -46.15 29.53
C ALA A 690 -38.67 -45.96 31.04
N LYS A 691 -38.88 -47.07 31.77
CA LYS A 691 -38.94 -47.12 33.23
C LYS A 691 -37.68 -46.46 33.82
N SER A 692 -37.86 -45.44 34.64
CA SER A 692 -36.74 -44.82 35.36
C SER A 692 -36.11 -45.81 36.34
N GLN A 693 -34.86 -46.19 36.12
CA GLN A 693 -34.01 -46.73 37.16
C GLN A 693 -33.32 -45.56 37.88
N TYR A 694 -34.04 -44.93 38.82
CA TYR A 694 -33.39 -44.14 39.86
C TYR A 694 -33.05 -45.08 41.04
N PRO A 695 -31.82 -45.07 41.58
CA PRO A 695 -31.63 -45.59 42.94
C PRO A 695 -32.40 -44.69 43.92
N PRO A 696 -32.92 -45.22 45.03
CA PRO A 696 -33.81 -44.47 45.91
C PRO A 696 -33.08 -43.30 46.58
N PHE A 697 -33.84 -42.21 46.77
CA PHE A 697 -33.50 -40.93 47.40
C PHE A 697 -33.05 -41.00 48.88
N SER A 698 -32.51 -42.13 49.36
CA SER A 698 -32.28 -42.40 50.79
C SER A 698 -30.81 -42.53 51.22
N ILE A 699 -29.82 -42.34 50.34
CA ILE A 699 -28.39 -42.52 50.72
C ILE A 699 -27.61 -41.19 50.80
N LEU A 700 -28.05 -40.13 50.14
CA LEU A 700 -27.38 -38.82 50.18
C LEU A 700 -27.68 -38.00 51.47
N TRP A 701 -28.69 -38.39 52.25
CA TRP A 701 -29.05 -37.71 53.51
C TRP A 701 -28.36 -38.30 54.76
N LEU A 702 -27.76 -39.50 54.67
CA LEU A 702 -27.07 -40.14 55.80
C LEU A 702 -25.63 -39.63 56.00
N GLY A 703 -24.95 -39.21 54.92
CA GLY A 703 -23.57 -38.68 54.99
C GLY A 703 -23.47 -37.27 55.58
N CYS A 704 -24.46 -36.41 55.30
CA CYS A 704 -24.48 -35.04 55.83
C CYS A 704 -24.78 -34.99 57.33
N TRP A 705 -25.58 -35.91 57.87
CA TRP A 705 -25.89 -35.98 59.30
C TRP A 705 -24.74 -36.54 60.15
N PHE A 706 -23.93 -37.47 59.61
CA PHE A 706 -22.79 -38.05 60.32
C PHE A 706 -21.64 -37.04 60.53
N SER A 707 -21.50 -36.09 59.62
CA SER A 707 -20.48 -35.04 59.65
C SER A 707 -20.81 -33.93 60.66
N VAL A 708 -22.10 -33.64 60.87
CA VAL A 708 -22.58 -32.67 61.88
C VAL A 708 -22.57 -33.26 63.29
N ALA A 709 -22.85 -34.57 63.44
CA ALA A 709 -22.85 -35.25 64.74
C ALA A 709 -21.44 -35.42 65.34
N THR A 710 -20.41 -35.62 64.51
CA THR A 710 -19.02 -35.75 64.96
C THR A 710 -18.39 -34.41 65.37
N ALA A 711 -18.83 -33.30 64.77
CA ALA A 711 -18.42 -31.95 65.16
C ALA A 711 -18.96 -31.53 66.54
N LEU A 712 -20.16 -31.98 66.92
CA LEU A 712 -20.78 -31.66 68.22
C LEU A 712 -20.16 -32.42 69.40
N VAL A 713 -19.57 -33.59 69.19
CA VAL A 713 -18.92 -34.37 70.27
C VAL A 713 -17.56 -33.77 70.67
N PHE A 714 -16.84 -33.14 69.74
CA PHE A 714 -15.50 -32.58 70.00
C PHE A 714 -15.49 -31.21 70.71
N PHE A 715 -16.59 -30.46 70.70
CA PHE A 715 -16.69 -29.18 71.43
C PHE A 715 -17.08 -29.31 72.91
N SER A 716 -17.26 -30.53 73.44
CA SER A 716 -17.70 -30.74 74.83
C SER A 716 -16.58 -30.88 75.87
N LYS A 717 -15.30 -30.85 75.49
CA LYS A 717 -14.19 -30.91 76.46
C LYS A 717 -13.23 -29.74 76.33
N LYS A 718 -13.33 -28.81 77.28
CA LYS A 718 -12.33 -27.80 77.59
C LYS A 718 -10.96 -28.44 77.82
N ASN A 719 -9.95 -27.78 77.25
CA ASN A 719 -8.55 -27.69 77.66
C ASN A 719 -7.48 -28.43 76.84
N ARG A 720 -6.57 -27.58 76.34
CA ARG A 720 -5.14 -27.72 76.01
C ARG A 720 -4.76 -28.01 74.55
N LEU A 721 -4.00 -27.04 74.04
CA LEU A 721 -3.37 -26.88 72.73
C LEU A 721 -2.36 -28.01 72.40
N ALA A 722 -2.34 -28.46 71.13
CA ALA A 722 -1.17 -28.57 70.21
C ALA A 722 -1.49 -29.51 69.00
N PRO A 723 -0.61 -29.58 67.97
CA PRO A 723 -0.91 -29.29 66.57
C PRO A 723 -1.63 -30.44 65.84
N ARG A 724 -2.95 -30.34 65.66
CA ARG A 724 -3.73 -31.24 64.79
C ARG A 724 -4.72 -30.50 63.87
N SER A 725 -4.68 -29.16 63.87
CA SER A 725 -5.56 -28.30 63.08
C SER A 725 -5.21 -28.24 61.58
N VAL A 726 -3.98 -28.58 61.18
CA VAL A 726 -3.55 -28.52 59.76
C VAL A 726 -4.05 -29.74 58.96
N ALA A 727 -4.13 -30.92 59.57
CA ALA A 727 -4.65 -32.12 58.89
C ALA A 727 -6.18 -32.07 58.69
N PHE A 728 -6.91 -31.37 59.57
CA PHE A 728 -8.37 -31.24 59.48
C PHE A 728 -8.79 -30.16 58.46
N ALA A 729 -8.03 -29.07 58.33
CA ALA A 729 -8.24 -28.08 57.28
C ALA A 729 -8.01 -28.67 55.87
N ALA A 730 -7.01 -29.55 55.72
CA ALA A 730 -6.76 -30.25 54.45
C ALA A 730 -7.90 -31.21 54.06
N GLY A 731 -8.51 -31.91 55.03
CA GLY A 731 -9.64 -32.81 54.77
C GLY A 731 -10.94 -32.10 54.38
N LEU A 732 -11.19 -30.90 54.93
CA LEU A 732 -12.37 -30.08 54.61
C LEU A 732 -12.27 -29.44 53.22
N VAL A 733 -11.06 -29.03 52.81
CA VAL A 733 -10.80 -28.49 51.47
C VAL A 733 -10.92 -29.59 50.40
N PHE A 734 -10.51 -30.82 50.69
CA PHE A 734 -10.64 -31.94 49.75
C PHE A 734 -12.10 -32.39 49.54
N THR A 735 -12.95 -32.26 50.57
CA THR A 735 -14.38 -32.60 50.47
C THR A 735 -15.21 -31.47 49.86
N LEU A 736 -14.85 -30.20 50.07
CA LEU A 736 -15.46 -29.08 49.35
C LEU A 736 -15.10 -29.08 47.85
N ALA A 737 -13.87 -29.49 47.50
CA ALA A 737 -13.42 -29.61 46.11
C ALA A 737 -14.21 -30.68 45.34
N LEU A 738 -14.56 -31.80 45.98
CA LEU A 738 -15.38 -32.86 45.38
C LEU A 738 -16.87 -32.49 45.22
N CYS A 739 -17.38 -31.53 46.01
CA CYS A 739 -18.74 -30.99 45.83
C CYS A 739 -18.81 -29.88 44.79
N LEU A 740 -17.71 -29.17 44.49
CA LEU A 740 -17.66 -28.12 43.47
C LEU A 740 -17.34 -28.66 42.05
N THR A 741 -16.82 -29.88 41.93
CA THR A 741 -16.66 -30.56 40.62
C THR A 741 -17.92 -31.33 40.17
N GLY A 742 -19.01 -31.29 40.97
CA GLY A 742 -20.24 -32.06 40.74
C GLY A 742 -21.36 -31.32 40.01
N CYS A 743 -21.16 -30.08 39.57
CA CYS A 743 -22.16 -29.29 38.85
C CYS A 743 -21.54 -28.71 37.59
N GLY A 744 -21.83 -29.28 36.42
CA GLY A 744 -21.38 -28.70 35.15
C GLY A 744 -21.24 -29.60 33.94
N SER A 745 -21.64 -30.88 33.99
CA SER A 745 -21.91 -31.65 32.76
C SER A 745 -23.35 -32.19 32.83
N GLY A 746 -24.29 -31.25 32.83
CA GLY A 746 -25.61 -31.58 32.30
C GLY A 746 -25.42 -31.88 30.83
N SER A 747 -25.34 -33.16 30.48
CA SER A 747 -25.73 -33.58 29.14
C SER A 747 -27.22 -33.22 29.02
N SER A 748 -27.50 -32.00 28.59
CA SER A 748 -28.75 -31.70 27.93
C SER A 748 -28.90 -32.78 26.88
N GLY A 749 -29.95 -33.59 26.97
CA GLY A 749 -30.33 -34.47 25.88
C GLY A 749 -30.31 -33.62 24.61
N GLY A 750 -29.38 -33.93 23.72
CA GLY A 750 -29.17 -33.15 22.51
C GLY A 750 -30.49 -33.09 21.79
N THR A 751 -31.01 -31.88 21.61
CA THR A 751 -32.04 -31.63 20.61
C THR A 751 -31.37 -31.90 19.27
N GLY A 752 -31.40 -33.15 18.79
CA GLY A 752 -30.69 -33.52 17.56
C GLY A 752 -31.27 -32.75 16.39
N GLY A 753 -30.53 -31.75 15.89
CA GLY A 753 -30.91 -30.87 14.78
C GLY A 753 -30.15 -29.55 14.81
N THR A 754 -29.81 -29.01 13.64
CA THR A 754 -28.96 -27.82 13.49
C THR A 754 -29.54 -26.60 14.23
N PRO A 755 -28.75 -25.88 15.06
CA PRO A 755 -29.21 -24.67 15.75
C PRO A 755 -29.57 -23.54 14.77
N ALA A 756 -30.55 -22.72 15.14
CA ALA A 756 -30.82 -21.48 14.42
C ALA A 756 -29.63 -20.53 14.59
N GLY A 757 -29.27 -19.84 13.51
CA GLY A 757 -28.09 -18.99 13.48
C GLY A 757 -27.52 -18.82 12.08
N THR A 758 -26.54 -17.93 11.96
CA THR A 758 -25.81 -17.65 10.73
C THR A 758 -24.49 -18.42 10.73
N TYR A 759 -24.22 -19.16 9.67
CA TYR A 759 -23.03 -19.96 9.48
C TYR A 759 -22.27 -19.50 8.25
N SER A 760 -20.95 -19.31 8.38
CA SER A 760 -20.06 -19.00 7.27
C SER A 760 -19.51 -20.28 6.65
N ILE A 761 -19.54 -20.36 5.33
CA ILE A 761 -19.10 -21.51 4.55
C ILE A 761 -18.00 -21.05 3.61
N SER A 762 -16.78 -21.58 3.78
CA SER A 762 -15.67 -21.29 2.89
C SER A 762 -15.53 -22.42 1.88
N VAL A 763 -15.80 -22.13 0.60
CA VAL A 763 -15.63 -23.06 -0.52
C VAL A 763 -14.26 -22.81 -1.13
N THR A 764 -13.41 -23.84 -1.15
CA THR A 764 -12.04 -23.75 -1.66
C THR A 764 -11.88 -24.65 -2.88
N ALA A 765 -11.50 -24.06 -4.01
CA ALA A 765 -11.12 -24.73 -5.24
C ALA A 765 -9.60 -24.73 -5.39
N ALA A 766 -8.98 -25.90 -5.58
CA ALA A 766 -7.53 -26.05 -5.63
C ALA A 766 -7.07 -26.98 -6.76
N ALA A 767 -6.02 -26.56 -7.48
CA ALA A 767 -5.25 -27.39 -8.41
C ALA A 767 -3.87 -26.80 -8.67
N GLN A 768 -2.86 -27.67 -8.82
CA GLN A 768 -1.50 -27.31 -9.25
C GLN A 768 -0.88 -26.13 -8.45
N GLY A 769 -1.15 -26.06 -7.14
CA GLY A 769 -0.65 -24.98 -6.27
C GLY A 769 -1.50 -23.71 -6.26
N ILE A 770 -2.48 -23.58 -7.17
CA ILE A 770 -3.45 -22.48 -7.21
C ILE A 770 -4.60 -22.81 -6.27
N THR A 771 -4.96 -21.88 -5.40
CA THR A 771 -6.10 -21.99 -4.47
C THR A 771 -7.00 -20.77 -4.60
N ARG A 772 -8.30 -20.98 -4.81
CA ARG A 772 -9.34 -19.94 -4.84
C ARG A 772 -10.39 -20.24 -3.79
N THR A 773 -10.81 -19.22 -3.05
CA THR A 773 -11.79 -19.38 -1.97
C THR A 773 -12.96 -18.43 -2.19
N SER A 774 -14.17 -18.92 -2.02
CA SER A 774 -15.41 -18.15 -2.00
C SER A 774 -16.11 -18.36 -0.66
N ASN A 775 -16.58 -17.28 -0.03
CA ASN A 775 -17.30 -17.34 1.24
C ASN A 775 -18.80 -17.17 1.00
N LEU A 776 -19.59 -18.05 1.60
CA LEU A 776 -21.05 -18.09 1.49
C LEU A 776 -21.68 -18.07 2.87
N THR A 777 -22.91 -17.60 2.95
CA THR A 777 -23.66 -17.47 4.20
C THR A 777 -24.88 -18.37 4.19
N LEU A 778 -25.04 -19.18 5.25
CA LEU A 778 -26.24 -19.97 5.51
C LEU A 778 -26.94 -19.45 6.76
N VAL A 779 -28.22 -19.08 6.63
CA VAL A 779 -29.07 -18.73 7.76
C VAL A 779 -30.02 -19.87 8.06
N VAL A 780 -29.94 -20.45 9.26
CA VAL A 780 -30.86 -21.49 9.73
C VAL A 780 -31.93 -20.86 10.64
N GLN A 781 -33.21 -21.06 10.30
CA GLN A 781 -34.37 -20.59 11.07
C GLN A 781 -34.93 -21.65 12.04
#